data_AF-A0AAD4RD54-F1
#
_entry.id   AF-A0AAD4RD54-F1
#
_cell.length_a   1.000
_cell.length_b   1.000
_cell.length_c   1.000
_cell.angle_alpha   90.00
_cell.angle_beta   90.00
_cell.angle_gamma   90.00
#
_symmetry.space_group_name_H-M   'P 1'
#
loop_
_entity.id
_entity.type
_entity.pdbx_description
1 polymer ?
#
loop_
_entity_poly.entity_id
_entity_poly.type
_entity_poly.pdbx_seq_one_letter_code
_entity_poly.pdbx_strand_id
1 'polypeptide(L)'
;MLAKQNHQIKRFYSSVPQMCMNLANKFESMLGSAEYVKIQESHRTPYGHDEGHFQPKIPDLVLLPGSTEEVSAIVRVCNETKIPVIPFGTGTGLEGGVIPTLGGISLDLKRMNQVLEMNEVDFDCTVQPGITRIALNEWIRNTGLWFSVDPGADASLITWFLITWFYVCGMVATGASGTTSVRYGTMKSNVKNLEVVLPNGDIIDTRGKNRRPWKSSAGYNLTDLFIGSEGTLGVITSACVNLQARPPALGAAVCPFDEVSQAIETVVNIRQLAIPIARVEFLDQNQIVACNLHNNMSMHERPTLFFEFHGATEREVEDQLQSVKELCTSNQGTNFNLSIDSDGIRQLWKARHTAYYATLKTRPNSKGLLTDVCVPISQLPHIICAIQNDIQQSGLYGTIVGHVGEGNFHCIFPIYEEDKNEMNAVWNLSDKIVRRALSVGGTCTGEHGIGLGKMRYMEEEFGGSTLELMKNIKKMLDPNNIMNPVSGNENSLCCGELYRSNLLEKCCLLESNRASVEDICLVHSADYVEKIKSTQNMSNKEELEEFSSNYEFIYVNENTWDAASLSAGCAITLMENVLKNPGTNGFAAIRPPGHHASFDAACGVCIFNNVAICAKKARKLGVDRVLIVDWDVHAGQGTQYAVENDTGIRLISIHRFEHGTFWPNLPENKNTINVPLNQKGYGDSEYASIFNFLVMPVIADWQPQLILVSCGFDAALGDGAKEEVTPGMYGYMTGKLTSLGIPLCLFFEGGYWAQSIAYCARFTLNALIVKEAPKIDLHLSKPHPSLLESLFSTMYVSEGWSNIVNIWLNYVNELRRTNGMREITTPKDEYKSKREISGPYQTRGVRFSIISAIFGVLEKNEL
;
A
#
# COMPACT_ATOMS: atom_id res chain seq x y z
N MET A 1 11.62 -17.10 6.79
CA MET A 1 11.40 -16.74 8.21
C MET A 1 10.17 -15.84 8.36
N LEU A 2 10.10 -14.71 7.63
CA LEU A 2 8.91 -13.84 7.53
C LEU A 2 7.60 -14.55 7.13
N ALA A 3 7.64 -15.47 6.16
CA ALA A 3 6.46 -16.26 5.78
C ALA A 3 5.94 -17.17 6.93
N LYS A 4 6.84 -17.71 7.77
CA LYS A 4 6.47 -18.51 8.95
C LYS A 4 5.89 -17.63 10.07
N GLN A 5 6.41 -16.42 10.26
CA GLN A 5 5.91 -15.45 11.24
C GLN A 5 4.54 -14.89 10.82
N ASN A 6 4.36 -14.53 9.53
CA ASN A 6 3.06 -14.17 8.97
C ASN A 6 2.04 -15.31 9.11
N HIS A 7 2.46 -16.55 8.88
CA HIS A 7 1.61 -17.71 9.05
C HIS A 7 1.26 -17.95 10.53
N GLN A 8 2.21 -17.77 11.47
CA GLN A 8 1.95 -17.85 12.91
C GLN A 8 0.97 -16.77 13.37
N ILE A 9 1.12 -15.52 12.95
CA ILE A 9 0.22 -14.41 13.34
C ILE A 9 -1.18 -14.58 12.74
N LYS A 10 -1.28 -14.98 11.47
CA LYS A 10 -2.57 -15.35 10.85
C LYS A 10 -3.22 -16.56 11.54
N ARG A 11 -2.44 -17.54 11.99
CA ARG A 11 -2.91 -18.75 12.68
C ARG A 11 -3.28 -18.48 14.15
N PHE A 12 -2.66 -17.48 14.79
CA PHE A 12 -2.97 -17.02 16.14
C PHE A 12 -4.25 -16.18 16.19
N TYR A 13 -4.43 -15.30 15.21
CA TYR A 13 -5.59 -14.40 15.13
C TYR A 13 -6.66 -14.88 14.14
N SER A 14 -6.65 -16.17 13.80
CA SER A 14 -7.73 -16.81 13.07
C SER A 14 -8.98 -16.95 13.96
N SER A 15 -9.47 -15.86 14.51
CA SER A 15 -10.90 -15.65 14.78
C SER A 15 -11.64 -15.24 13.50
N VAL A 16 -11.08 -15.58 12.33
CA VAL A 16 -11.74 -15.50 11.02
C VAL A 16 -12.98 -16.41 10.88
N PRO A 17 -13.29 -17.45 11.67
CA PRO A 17 -14.42 -18.32 11.31
C PRO A 17 -15.82 -17.72 11.49
N GLN A 18 -16.20 -17.16 12.64
CA GLN A 18 -17.65 -17.01 12.89
C GLN A 18 -18.33 -15.92 12.05
N MET A 19 -17.72 -14.74 11.92
CA MET A 19 -18.30 -13.65 11.12
C MET A 19 -18.20 -13.92 9.61
N CYS A 20 -17.07 -14.46 9.14
CA CYS A 20 -16.93 -14.85 7.72
C CYS A 20 -17.84 -16.02 7.37
N MET A 21 -18.07 -16.99 8.27
CA MET A 21 -19.02 -18.09 8.04
C MET A 21 -20.47 -17.59 8.06
N ASN A 22 -20.83 -16.67 8.96
CA ASN A 22 -22.16 -16.07 8.97
C ASN A 22 -22.42 -15.25 7.69
N LEU A 23 -21.43 -14.49 7.23
CA LEU A 23 -21.49 -13.76 5.96
C LEU A 23 -21.48 -14.71 4.76
N ALA A 24 -20.65 -15.75 4.77
CA ALA A 24 -20.64 -16.77 3.74
C ALA A 24 -22.03 -17.41 3.59
N ASN A 25 -22.64 -17.87 4.68
CA ASN A 25 -24.01 -18.40 4.65
C ASN A 25 -25.03 -17.39 4.09
N LYS A 26 -24.88 -16.10 4.43
CA LYS A 26 -25.73 -15.03 3.89
C LYS A 26 -25.53 -14.91 2.37
N PHE A 27 -24.29 -14.89 1.88
CA PHE A 27 -23.99 -14.84 0.44
C PHE A 27 -24.36 -16.12 -0.30
N GLU A 28 -24.22 -17.30 0.32
CA GLU A 28 -24.66 -18.58 -0.24
C GLU A 28 -26.17 -18.57 -0.49
N SER A 29 -26.96 -18.04 0.46
CA SER A 29 -28.41 -17.90 0.27
C SER A 29 -28.79 -16.88 -0.80
N MET A 30 -28.00 -15.80 -0.97
CA MET A 30 -28.18 -14.82 -2.04
C MET A 30 -27.84 -15.36 -3.43
N LEU A 31 -26.74 -16.12 -3.54
CA LEU A 31 -26.23 -16.66 -4.81
C LEU A 31 -26.89 -18.00 -5.19
N GLY A 32 -27.66 -18.60 -4.27
CA GLY A 32 -28.40 -19.83 -4.49
C GLY A 32 -27.56 -21.12 -4.50
N SER A 33 -26.24 -21.04 -4.30
CA SER A 33 -25.36 -22.21 -4.21
C SER A 33 -24.07 -21.92 -3.45
N ALA A 34 -23.64 -22.87 -2.61
CA ALA A 34 -22.35 -22.83 -1.93
C ALA A 34 -21.16 -22.87 -2.90
N GLU A 35 -21.33 -23.37 -4.13
CA GLU A 35 -20.25 -23.39 -5.12
C GLU A 35 -19.82 -21.99 -5.57
N TYR A 36 -20.68 -20.98 -5.42
CA TYR A 36 -20.41 -19.60 -5.80
C TYR A 36 -19.76 -18.77 -4.68
N VAL A 37 -19.51 -19.37 -3.52
CA VAL A 37 -18.82 -18.76 -2.38
C VAL A 37 -17.54 -19.56 -2.09
N LYS A 38 -16.36 -18.99 -2.36
CA LYS A 38 -15.10 -19.66 -2.08
C LYS A 38 -14.56 -19.23 -0.72
N ILE A 39 -14.50 -20.19 0.20
CA ILE A 39 -14.02 -20.01 1.58
C ILE A 39 -12.63 -20.65 1.77
N GLN A 40 -12.40 -21.80 1.11
CA GLN A 40 -11.12 -22.52 1.20
C GLN A 40 -9.97 -21.70 0.60
N GLU A 41 -8.84 -21.64 1.30
CA GLU A 41 -7.68 -20.83 0.92
C GLU A 41 -7.18 -21.17 -0.49
N SER A 42 -7.07 -22.45 -0.84
CA SER A 42 -6.64 -22.90 -2.17
C SER A 42 -7.48 -22.34 -3.32
N HIS A 43 -8.79 -22.13 -3.09
CA HIS A 43 -9.69 -21.54 -4.08
C HIS A 43 -9.63 -20.01 -4.11
N ARG A 44 -9.10 -19.37 -3.06
CA ARG A 44 -8.95 -17.91 -2.95
C ARG A 44 -7.59 -17.42 -3.40
N THR A 45 -6.54 -18.25 -3.31
CA THR A 45 -5.17 -17.90 -3.69
C THR A 45 -5.04 -17.27 -5.09
N PRO A 46 -5.71 -17.78 -6.15
CA PRO A 46 -5.60 -17.19 -7.48
C PRO A 46 -6.15 -15.75 -7.59
N TYR A 47 -7.00 -15.34 -6.65
CA TYR A 47 -7.61 -13.99 -6.62
C TYR A 47 -6.81 -13.01 -5.77
N GLY A 48 -5.62 -13.42 -5.32
CA GLY A 48 -4.77 -12.60 -4.47
C GLY A 48 -3.60 -11.93 -5.19
N HIS A 49 -3.45 -12.14 -6.49
CA HIS A 49 -2.39 -11.56 -7.31
C HIS A 49 -2.90 -11.28 -8.73
N ASP A 50 -2.15 -10.46 -9.46
CA ASP A 50 -2.21 -10.37 -10.90
C ASP A 50 -0.90 -10.86 -11.53
N GLU A 51 -0.63 -10.52 -12.79
CA GLU A 51 0.61 -10.86 -13.50
C GLU A 51 1.76 -9.89 -13.16
N GLY A 52 1.51 -8.89 -12.31
CA GLY A 52 2.50 -7.97 -11.79
C GLY A 52 3.44 -8.62 -10.76
N HIS A 53 4.48 -7.87 -10.38
CA HIS A 53 5.52 -8.30 -9.43
C HIS A 53 5.16 -8.00 -7.96
N PHE A 54 3.96 -7.50 -7.68
CA PHE A 54 3.53 -7.07 -6.35
C PHE A 54 3.30 -8.28 -5.43
N GLN A 55 3.43 -8.07 -4.11
CA GLN A 55 3.21 -9.16 -3.16
C GLN A 55 1.74 -9.60 -3.15
N PRO A 56 1.46 -10.90 -3.36
CA PRO A 56 0.11 -11.42 -3.30
C PRO A 56 -0.53 -11.28 -1.92
N LYS A 57 -1.82 -10.96 -1.88
CA LYS A 57 -2.64 -10.99 -0.67
C LYS A 57 -3.95 -11.71 -0.96
N ILE A 58 -4.25 -12.76 -0.20
CA ILE A 58 -5.44 -13.58 -0.40
C ILE A 58 -6.68 -12.83 0.13
N PRO A 59 -7.78 -12.69 -0.65
CA PRO A 59 -9.04 -12.09 -0.17
C PRO A 59 -9.70 -12.97 0.89
N ASP A 60 -10.55 -12.44 1.76
CA ASP A 60 -11.23 -13.22 2.81
C ASP A 60 -12.30 -14.17 2.23
N LEU A 61 -13.02 -13.72 1.20
CA LEU A 61 -13.99 -14.51 0.43
C LEU A 61 -13.87 -14.21 -1.06
N VAL A 62 -14.24 -15.17 -1.91
CA VAL A 62 -14.48 -14.92 -3.34
C VAL A 62 -15.94 -15.23 -3.64
N LEU A 63 -16.64 -14.29 -4.27
CA LEU A 63 -18.04 -14.44 -4.66
C LEU A 63 -18.16 -14.42 -6.18
N LEU A 64 -18.99 -15.32 -6.72
CA LEU A 64 -19.23 -15.45 -8.16
C LEU A 64 -20.70 -15.12 -8.47
N PRO A 65 -21.09 -13.84 -8.59
CA PRO A 65 -22.45 -13.46 -8.98
C PRO A 65 -22.75 -13.79 -10.44
N GLY A 66 -24.01 -14.11 -10.74
CA GLY A 66 -24.52 -14.41 -12.08
C GLY A 66 -25.43 -13.33 -12.68
N SER A 67 -25.76 -12.28 -11.93
CA SER A 67 -26.57 -11.16 -12.43
C SER A 67 -26.20 -9.81 -11.78
N THR A 68 -26.64 -8.72 -12.41
CA THR A 68 -26.47 -7.35 -11.88
C THR A 68 -27.17 -7.19 -10.53
N GLU A 69 -28.32 -7.82 -10.34
CA GLU A 69 -29.07 -7.78 -9.08
C GLU A 69 -28.32 -8.50 -7.95
N GLU A 70 -27.66 -9.63 -8.25
CA GLU A 70 -26.80 -10.32 -7.27
C GLU A 70 -25.60 -9.45 -6.89
N VAL A 71 -24.94 -8.80 -7.87
CA VAL A 71 -23.84 -7.85 -7.61
C VAL A 71 -24.33 -6.70 -6.72
N SER A 72 -25.47 -6.09 -7.05
CA SER A 72 -26.10 -5.03 -6.28
C SER A 72 -26.38 -5.45 -4.84
N ALA A 73 -26.99 -6.61 -4.63
CA ALA A 73 -27.28 -7.14 -3.30
C ALA A 73 -26.01 -7.39 -2.47
N ILE A 74 -24.96 -7.96 -3.08
CA ILE A 74 -23.67 -8.18 -2.42
C ILE A 74 -23.05 -6.85 -1.99
N VAL A 75 -22.98 -5.87 -2.90
CA VAL A 75 -22.35 -4.58 -2.65
C VAL A 75 -23.09 -3.82 -1.53
N ARG A 76 -24.43 -3.88 -1.47
CA ARG A 76 -25.20 -3.30 -0.34
C ARG A 76 -24.79 -3.88 0.99
N VAL A 77 -24.74 -5.22 1.08
CA VAL A 77 -24.33 -5.89 2.31
C VAL A 77 -22.90 -5.50 2.68
N CYS A 78 -21.99 -5.45 1.71
CA CYS A 78 -20.61 -5.04 1.95
C CYS A 78 -20.51 -3.59 2.41
N ASN A 79 -21.35 -2.69 1.88
CA ASN A 79 -21.40 -1.30 2.30
C ASN A 79 -21.94 -1.12 3.72
N GLU A 80 -23.02 -1.82 4.07
CA GLU A 80 -23.59 -1.84 5.42
C GLU A 80 -22.60 -2.40 6.44
N THR A 81 -21.81 -3.41 6.04
CA THR A 81 -20.84 -4.09 6.91
C THR A 81 -19.42 -3.55 6.77
N LYS A 82 -19.22 -2.51 5.95
CA LYS A 82 -17.93 -1.86 5.70
C LYS A 82 -16.82 -2.81 5.23
N ILE A 83 -17.19 -3.84 4.47
CA ILE A 83 -16.28 -4.84 3.93
C ILE A 83 -15.78 -4.39 2.56
N PRO A 84 -14.46 -4.36 2.32
CA PRO A 84 -13.91 -4.06 1.00
C PRO A 84 -14.39 -5.04 -0.08
N VAL A 85 -14.69 -4.50 -1.26
CA VAL A 85 -15.07 -5.25 -2.47
C VAL A 85 -14.08 -4.94 -3.58
N ILE A 86 -13.46 -5.98 -4.12
CA ILE A 86 -12.49 -5.89 -5.22
C ILE A 86 -13.13 -6.53 -6.44
N PRO A 87 -13.58 -5.75 -7.44
CA PRO A 87 -14.03 -6.31 -8.71
C PRO A 87 -12.88 -7.07 -9.36
N PHE A 88 -13.12 -8.34 -9.66
CA PHE A 88 -12.10 -9.22 -10.23
C PHE A 88 -12.54 -9.70 -11.61
N GLY A 89 -11.69 -9.42 -12.60
CA GLY A 89 -11.84 -9.96 -13.94
C GLY A 89 -11.08 -11.28 -14.06
N THR A 90 -9.94 -11.23 -14.72
CA THR A 90 -9.14 -12.40 -15.05
C THR A 90 -7.77 -12.42 -14.38
N GLY A 91 -7.43 -11.37 -13.63
CA GLY A 91 -6.13 -11.24 -12.97
C GLY A 91 -4.96 -10.94 -13.92
N THR A 92 -5.21 -10.49 -15.15
CA THR A 92 -4.15 -10.19 -16.13
C THR A 92 -3.54 -8.78 -16.01
N GLY A 93 -3.93 -8.02 -14.98
CA GLY A 93 -3.36 -6.70 -14.70
C GLY A 93 -1.86 -6.78 -14.37
N LEU A 94 -1.17 -5.64 -14.50
CA LEU A 94 0.28 -5.56 -14.27
C LEU A 94 0.67 -4.62 -13.14
N GLU A 95 -0.28 -3.83 -12.63
CA GLU A 95 -0.03 -2.76 -11.65
C GLU A 95 -0.56 -3.08 -10.25
N GLY A 96 -1.06 -4.30 -9.98
CA GLY A 96 -1.56 -4.71 -8.67
C GLY A 96 -3.01 -4.30 -8.38
N GLY A 97 -3.76 -3.87 -9.39
CA GLY A 97 -5.10 -3.27 -9.23
C GLY A 97 -6.16 -4.22 -8.68
N VAL A 98 -5.97 -5.53 -8.78
CA VAL A 98 -6.91 -6.55 -8.23
C VAL A 98 -6.45 -7.14 -6.91
N ILE A 99 -5.31 -6.70 -6.36
CA ILE A 99 -4.79 -7.25 -5.11
C ILE A 99 -5.60 -6.67 -3.95
N PRO A 100 -6.24 -7.51 -3.10
CA PRO A 100 -7.04 -7.05 -1.97
C PRO A 100 -6.13 -6.59 -0.83
N THR A 101 -5.53 -5.41 -0.97
CA THR A 101 -4.57 -4.84 -0.01
C THR A 101 -5.14 -4.74 1.41
N LEU A 102 -6.45 -4.58 1.52
CA LEU A 102 -7.20 -4.49 2.75
C LEU A 102 -8.00 -5.79 3.09
N GLY A 103 -7.75 -6.91 2.41
CA GLY A 103 -8.60 -8.11 2.53
C GLY A 103 -9.97 -7.86 1.91
N GLY A 104 -11.01 -8.47 2.46
CA GLY A 104 -12.38 -8.33 2.00
C GLY A 104 -12.76 -9.34 0.91
N ILE A 105 -13.65 -8.93 0.02
CA ILE A 105 -14.30 -9.82 -0.95
C ILE A 105 -13.76 -9.55 -2.35
N SER A 106 -13.22 -10.59 -2.98
CA SER A 106 -12.98 -10.59 -4.42
C SER A 106 -14.26 -10.99 -5.15
N LEU A 107 -14.73 -10.15 -6.07
CA LEU A 107 -15.98 -10.35 -6.79
C LEU A 107 -15.67 -10.79 -8.23
N ASP A 108 -15.73 -12.10 -8.49
CA ASP A 108 -15.42 -12.70 -9.79
C ASP A 108 -16.65 -12.71 -10.70
N LEU A 109 -16.60 -11.89 -11.75
CA LEU A 109 -17.73 -11.67 -12.66
C LEU A 109 -17.82 -12.67 -13.81
N LYS A 110 -17.03 -13.76 -13.81
CA LYS A 110 -16.97 -14.71 -14.93
C LYS A 110 -18.28 -15.40 -15.31
N ARG A 111 -19.24 -15.51 -14.38
CA ARG A 111 -20.56 -16.12 -14.65
C ARG A 111 -21.43 -15.22 -15.52
N MET A 112 -21.18 -13.91 -15.52
CA MET A 112 -21.87 -12.93 -16.36
C MET A 112 -21.13 -12.83 -17.70
N ASN A 113 -21.24 -13.85 -18.56
CA ASN A 113 -20.41 -13.99 -19.78
C ASN A 113 -21.20 -13.95 -21.11
N GLN A 114 -22.38 -13.34 -21.12
CA GLN A 114 -23.25 -13.32 -22.29
C GLN A 114 -23.13 -12.03 -23.11
N VAL A 115 -23.36 -12.14 -24.43
CA VAL A 115 -23.75 -11.00 -25.28
C VAL A 115 -25.25 -10.79 -25.05
N LEU A 116 -25.63 -9.63 -24.51
CA LEU A 116 -27.01 -9.31 -24.16
C LEU A 116 -27.81 -8.83 -25.38
N GLU A 117 -27.18 -8.01 -26.21
CA GLU A 117 -27.80 -7.40 -27.38
C GLU A 117 -26.75 -7.18 -28.46
N MET A 118 -27.15 -7.35 -29.72
CA MET A 118 -26.28 -7.06 -30.86
C MET A 118 -27.06 -6.34 -31.95
N ASN A 119 -26.50 -5.22 -32.39
CA ASN A 119 -27.11 -4.30 -33.34
C ASN A 119 -26.19 -4.13 -34.56
N GLU A 120 -26.31 -5.05 -35.53
CA GLU A 120 -25.49 -5.06 -36.76
C GLU A 120 -25.54 -3.73 -37.51
N VAL A 121 -26.74 -3.18 -37.68
CA VAL A 121 -26.97 -1.96 -38.45
C VAL A 121 -26.35 -0.73 -37.79
N ASP A 122 -26.26 -0.73 -36.46
CA ASP A 122 -25.74 0.40 -35.68
C ASP A 122 -24.29 0.22 -35.21
N PHE A 123 -23.66 -0.89 -35.60
CA PHE A 123 -22.28 -1.23 -35.28
C PHE A 123 -22.02 -1.21 -33.77
N ASP A 124 -22.89 -1.82 -32.98
CA ASP A 124 -22.68 -1.99 -31.53
C ASP A 124 -23.20 -3.31 -30.99
N CYS A 125 -22.67 -3.67 -29.82
CA CYS A 125 -23.21 -4.75 -29.01
C CYS A 125 -23.11 -4.42 -27.53
N THR A 126 -24.01 -5.01 -26.74
CA THR A 126 -24.03 -4.90 -25.28
C THR A 126 -23.60 -6.24 -24.71
N VAL A 127 -22.57 -6.23 -23.86
CA VAL A 127 -21.96 -7.43 -23.30
C VAL A 127 -21.89 -7.39 -21.78
N GLN A 128 -21.86 -8.57 -21.16
CA GLN A 128 -21.59 -8.75 -19.74
C GLN A 128 -20.08 -8.83 -19.44
N PRO A 129 -19.65 -8.55 -18.20
CA PRO A 129 -18.25 -8.41 -17.83
C PRO A 129 -17.38 -9.65 -18.04
N GLY A 130 -17.93 -10.86 -17.89
CA GLY A 130 -17.22 -12.12 -18.08
C GLY A 130 -17.00 -12.53 -19.53
N ILE A 131 -17.43 -11.74 -20.53
CA ILE A 131 -17.12 -12.04 -21.93
C ILE A 131 -15.67 -11.65 -22.25
N THR A 132 -14.95 -12.56 -22.89
CA THR A 132 -13.59 -12.28 -23.35
C THR A 132 -13.63 -11.62 -24.73
N ARG A 133 -12.61 -10.81 -25.03
CA ARG A 133 -12.46 -10.18 -26.35
C ARG A 133 -12.49 -11.20 -27.50
N ILE A 134 -11.80 -12.34 -27.32
CA ILE A 134 -11.77 -13.42 -28.32
C ILE A 134 -13.16 -14.04 -28.47
N ALA A 135 -13.84 -14.36 -27.37
CA ALA A 135 -15.19 -14.95 -27.43
C ALA A 135 -16.19 -14.02 -28.11
N LEU A 136 -16.10 -12.71 -27.84
CA LEU A 136 -16.91 -11.70 -28.52
C LEU A 136 -16.65 -11.71 -30.03
N ASN A 137 -15.38 -11.63 -30.45
CA ASN A 137 -14.99 -11.64 -31.87
C ASN A 137 -15.35 -12.94 -32.59
N GLU A 138 -15.29 -14.08 -31.91
CA GLU A 138 -15.74 -15.37 -32.45
C GLU A 138 -17.26 -15.40 -32.62
N TRP A 139 -18.02 -14.87 -31.65
CA TRP A 139 -19.48 -14.81 -31.69
C TRP A 139 -19.99 -13.91 -32.84
N ILE A 140 -19.40 -12.72 -33.05
CA ILE A 140 -19.79 -11.79 -34.13
C ILE A 140 -19.18 -12.13 -35.49
N ARG A 141 -18.35 -13.17 -35.62
CA ARG A 141 -17.53 -13.43 -36.82
C ARG A 141 -18.30 -13.46 -38.15
N ASN A 142 -19.55 -13.95 -38.13
CA ASN A 142 -20.36 -14.11 -39.35
C ASN A 142 -21.10 -12.84 -39.79
N THR A 143 -21.02 -11.76 -39.00
CA THR A 143 -21.76 -10.51 -39.22
C THR A 143 -20.99 -9.54 -40.13
N GLY A 144 -19.73 -9.84 -40.43
CA GLY A 144 -18.81 -8.91 -41.09
C GLY A 144 -18.28 -7.80 -40.19
N LEU A 145 -18.64 -7.80 -38.90
CA LEU A 145 -18.15 -6.87 -37.89
C LEU A 145 -17.09 -7.51 -36.99
N TRP A 146 -16.32 -6.67 -36.30
CA TRP A 146 -15.36 -7.09 -35.28
C TRP A 146 -15.18 -6.00 -34.21
N PHE A 147 -14.78 -6.41 -33.01
CA PHE A 147 -14.35 -5.52 -31.95
C PHE A 147 -12.84 -5.30 -32.06
N SER A 148 -12.45 -4.03 -32.23
CA SER A 148 -11.16 -3.65 -32.77
C SER A 148 -10.03 -3.51 -31.74
N VAL A 149 -10.35 -3.17 -30.49
CA VAL A 149 -9.34 -2.90 -29.45
C VAL A 149 -8.57 -4.18 -29.12
N ASP A 150 -7.28 -4.21 -29.44
CA ASP A 150 -6.41 -5.39 -29.37
C ASP A 150 -5.16 -5.12 -28.49
N PRO A 151 -5.19 -5.45 -27.19
CA PRO A 151 -4.12 -5.13 -26.23
C PRO A 151 -2.81 -5.91 -26.44
N GLY A 152 -2.56 -6.44 -27.64
CA GLY A 152 -1.25 -6.99 -28.01
C GLY A 152 -0.94 -8.36 -27.42
N ALA A 153 -1.93 -9.06 -26.87
CA ALA A 153 -1.79 -10.43 -26.35
C ALA A 153 -2.35 -11.55 -27.26
N ASP A 154 -2.93 -11.24 -28.42
CA ASP A 154 -3.45 -12.23 -29.38
C ASP A 154 -2.35 -13.04 -30.10
N ALA A 155 -2.21 -14.31 -29.70
CA ALA A 155 -1.79 -15.47 -30.50
C ALA A 155 -0.50 -16.19 -30.09
N SER A 156 -0.67 -17.41 -29.55
CA SER A 156 -0.02 -18.61 -30.11
C SER A 156 -0.79 -19.89 -29.73
N LEU A 157 -0.79 -20.90 -30.60
CA LEU A 157 -1.42 -22.22 -30.41
C LEU A 157 -0.91 -23.02 -29.18
N ILE A 158 0.14 -22.54 -28.50
CA ILE A 158 0.77 -23.22 -27.35
C ILE A 158 0.39 -22.59 -26.00
N THR A 159 -0.31 -21.45 -26.00
CA THR A 159 -0.72 -20.73 -24.78
C THR A 159 -2.22 -20.45 -24.74
N TRP A 160 -3.03 -21.44 -25.09
CA TRP A 160 -4.50 -21.42 -24.92
C TRP A 160 -4.93 -21.19 -23.45
N PHE A 161 -4.00 -21.29 -22.48
CA PHE A 161 -4.29 -21.18 -21.05
C PHE A 161 -4.12 -19.77 -20.43
N LEU A 162 -3.39 -18.83 -21.04
CA LEU A 162 -3.11 -17.50 -20.45
C LEU A 162 -3.63 -16.31 -21.29
N ILE A 163 -3.72 -16.47 -22.61
CA ILE A 163 -4.10 -15.40 -23.54
C ILE A 163 -5.63 -15.23 -23.68
N THR A 164 -6.40 -16.23 -23.26
CA THR A 164 -7.86 -16.31 -23.40
C THR A 164 -8.63 -15.41 -22.41
N TRP A 165 -7.93 -14.57 -21.64
CA TRP A 165 -8.46 -14.00 -20.41
C TRP A 165 -8.42 -12.46 -20.36
N PHE A 166 -8.85 -11.76 -21.40
CA PHE A 166 -9.17 -10.32 -21.28
C PHE A 166 -10.68 -10.12 -21.36
N TYR A 167 -11.28 -9.86 -20.20
CA TYR A 167 -12.68 -9.50 -20.10
C TYR A 167 -12.90 -8.08 -20.63
N VAL A 168 -13.90 -7.90 -21.49
CA VAL A 168 -14.18 -6.61 -22.14
C VAL A 168 -14.40 -5.53 -21.08
N CYS A 169 -15.16 -5.79 -20.02
CA CYS A 169 -15.34 -4.83 -18.93
C CYS A 169 -14.08 -4.63 -18.06
N GLY A 170 -13.18 -5.61 -17.99
CA GLY A 170 -11.86 -5.42 -17.39
C GLY A 170 -11.03 -4.42 -18.19
N MET A 171 -11.06 -4.53 -19.52
CA MET A 171 -10.44 -3.55 -20.44
C MET A 171 -11.06 -2.16 -20.28
N VAL A 172 -12.39 -2.06 -20.10
CA VAL A 172 -13.06 -0.79 -19.78
C VAL A 172 -12.51 -0.22 -18.46
N ALA A 173 -12.45 -1.04 -17.41
CA ALA A 173 -12.04 -0.61 -16.08
C ALA A 173 -10.59 -0.12 -16.02
N THR A 174 -9.68 -0.66 -16.83
CA THR A 174 -8.29 -0.20 -16.91
C THR A 174 -8.07 0.88 -17.98
N GLY A 175 -9.07 1.17 -18.82
CA GLY A 175 -8.91 2.11 -19.93
C GLY A 175 -7.97 1.58 -21.02
N ALA A 176 -7.97 0.26 -21.24
CA ALA A 176 -7.00 -0.43 -22.09
C ALA A 176 -6.87 0.17 -23.50
N SER A 177 -5.65 0.05 -24.03
CA SER A 177 -5.31 0.40 -25.41
C SER A 177 -4.88 -0.86 -26.18
N GLY A 178 -4.18 -0.69 -27.30
CA GLY A 178 -3.76 -1.83 -28.11
C GLY A 178 -3.24 -1.44 -29.48
N THR A 179 -2.67 -2.42 -30.19
CA THR A 179 -1.95 -2.26 -31.48
C THR A 179 -2.74 -1.55 -32.59
N THR A 180 -4.07 -1.62 -32.53
CA THR A 180 -5.01 -1.08 -33.52
C THR A 180 -5.59 0.29 -33.12
N SER A 181 -5.27 0.79 -31.92
CA SER A 181 -5.86 2.00 -31.35
C SER A 181 -5.49 3.25 -32.14
N VAL A 182 -4.33 3.26 -32.79
CA VAL A 182 -3.91 4.34 -33.72
C VAL A 182 -4.96 4.63 -34.81
N ARG A 183 -5.73 3.63 -35.25
CA ARG A 183 -6.81 3.76 -36.25
C ARG A 183 -8.21 3.73 -35.67
N TYR A 184 -8.45 2.84 -34.71
CA TYR A 184 -9.81 2.55 -34.22
C TYR A 184 -10.10 3.11 -32.82
N GLY A 185 -9.12 3.76 -32.20
CA GLY A 185 -9.20 4.31 -30.85
C GLY A 185 -9.09 3.26 -29.75
N THR A 186 -8.87 3.74 -28.53
CA THR A 186 -8.76 2.93 -27.31
C THR A 186 -10.13 2.51 -26.77
N MET A 187 -10.17 1.84 -25.62
CA MET A 187 -11.42 1.56 -24.91
C MET A 187 -12.27 2.82 -24.66
N LYS A 188 -11.62 3.96 -24.40
CA LYS A 188 -12.31 5.25 -24.19
C LYS A 188 -13.19 5.64 -25.38
N SER A 189 -12.71 5.39 -26.59
CA SER A 189 -13.45 5.72 -27.82
C SER A 189 -14.45 4.63 -28.24
N ASN A 190 -14.27 3.41 -27.74
CA ASN A 190 -15.05 2.24 -28.15
C ASN A 190 -16.17 1.87 -27.16
N VAL A 191 -16.39 2.64 -26.09
CA VAL A 191 -17.48 2.43 -25.14
C VAL A 191 -18.58 3.47 -25.33
N LYS A 192 -19.81 3.02 -25.56
CA LYS A 192 -21.00 3.85 -25.73
C LYS A 192 -21.75 4.09 -24.43
N ASN A 193 -21.93 3.06 -23.60
CA ASN A 193 -22.70 3.13 -22.36
C ASN A 193 -22.22 2.00 -21.42
N LEU A 194 -22.39 2.21 -20.12
CA LEU A 194 -22.01 1.26 -19.07
C LEU A 194 -23.15 1.13 -18.07
N GLU A 195 -23.44 -0.11 -17.68
CA GLU A 195 -24.22 -0.43 -16.48
C GLU A 195 -23.24 -0.65 -15.32
N VAL A 196 -23.42 0.10 -14.23
CA VAL A 196 -22.51 0.10 -13.07
C VAL A 196 -23.31 -0.03 -11.78
N VAL A 197 -22.85 -0.91 -10.90
CA VAL A 197 -23.30 -0.99 -9.50
C VAL A 197 -22.42 -0.10 -8.65
N LEU A 198 -23.02 0.93 -8.04
CA LEU A 198 -22.36 1.87 -7.14
C LEU A 198 -22.10 1.25 -5.76
N PRO A 199 -21.23 1.85 -4.92
CA PRO A 199 -20.93 1.36 -3.57
C PRO A 199 -22.15 1.26 -2.65
N ASN A 200 -23.17 2.09 -2.85
CA ASN A 200 -24.44 2.00 -2.13
C ASN A 200 -25.36 0.88 -2.66
N GLY A 201 -24.95 0.19 -3.73
CA GLY A 201 -25.68 -0.85 -4.42
C GLY A 201 -26.74 -0.37 -5.40
N ASP A 202 -26.81 0.92 -5.73
CA ASP A 202 -27.65 1.40 -6.81
C ASP A 202 -27.09 0.96 -8.16
N ILE A 203 -27.99 0.62 -9.09
CA ILE A 203 -27.64 0.25 -10.47
C ILE A 203 -27.88 1.49 -11.33
N ILE A 204 -26.85 1.95 -12.02
CA ILE A 204 -26.92 3.10 -12.91
C ILE A 204 -26.49 2.73 -14.33
N ASP A 205 -27.11 3.39 -15.31
CA ASP A 205 -26.62 3.44 -16.68
C ASP A 205 -25.96 4.80 -16.92
N THR A 206 -24.68 4.82 -17.31
CA THR A 206 -23.90 6.07 -17.43
C THR A 206 -24.46 7.07 -18.45
N ARG A 207 -25.19 6.61 -19.47
CA ARG A 207 -25.94 7.47 -20.43
C ARG A 207 -27.46 7.30 -20.34
N GLY A 208 -27.95 6.55 -19.36
CA GLY A 208 -29.35 6.16 -19.23
C GLY A 208 -29.66 4.81 -19.90
N LYS A 209 -30.72 4.17 -19.41
CA LYS A 209 -31.11 2.82 -19.82
C LYS A 209 -31.34 2.69 -21.32
N ASN A 210 -30.72 1.67 -21.92
CA ASN A 210 -30.81 1.35 -23.35
C ASN A 210 -30.45 2.53 -24.29
N ARG A 211 -29.65 3.50 -23.82
CA ARG A 211 -29.19 4.62 -24.65
C ARG A 211 -27.91 4.25 -25.37
N ARG A 212 -27.97 4.26 -26.70
CA ARG A 212 -26.85 3.98 -27.60
C ARG A 212 -26.68 4.98 -28.75
N PRO A 213 -26.98 6.30 -28.58
CA PRO A 213 -26.76 7.25 -29.66
C PRO A 213 -25.25 7.46 -29.89
N TRP A 214 -24.86 7.69 -31.15
CA TRP A 214 -23.48 8.01 -31.49
C TRP A 214 -23.00 9.33 -30.87
N LYS A 215 -23.93 10.27 -30.63
CA LYS A 215 -23.66 11.58 -30.04
C LYS A 215 -24.70 11.89 -28.97
N SER A 216 -24.26 12.42 -27.85
CA SER A 216 -25.12 12.97 -26.82
C SER A 216 -24.40 14.13 -26.13
N SER A 217 -25.15 15.19 -25.83
CA SER A 217 -24.71 16.31 -25.00
C SER A 217 -25.63 16.52 -23.80
N ALA A 218 -26.44 15.49 -23.48
CA ALA A 218 -27.37 15.52 -22.36
C ALA A 218 -26.64 15.11 -21.07
N GLY A 219 -26.39 16.09 -20.19
CA GLY A 219 -25.76 15.88 -18.88
C GLY A 219 -24.24 15.71 -18.94
N TYR A 220 -23.66 15.24 -17.82
CA TYR A 220 -22.22 14.97 -17.71
C TYR A 220 -21.86 13.64 -18.37
N ASN A 221 -20.64 13.54 -18.90
CA ASN A 221 -20.13 12.27 -19.44
C ASN A 221 -19.67 11.35 -18.31
N LEU A 222 -20.61 10.64 -17.69
CA LEU A 222 -20.30 9.67 -16.64
C LEU A 222 -19.59 8.43 -17.17
N THR A 223 -19.73 8.11 -18.46
CA THR A 223 -19.07 6.93 -19.06
C THR A 223 -17.56 7.03 -18.92
N ASP A 224 -16.98 8.18 -19.28
CA ASP A 224 -15.53 8.44 -19.16
C ASP A 224 -15.05 8.48 -17.70
N LEU A 225 -15.94 8.70 -16.73
CA LEU A 225 -15.59 8.68 -15.31
C LEU A 225 -15.31 7.26 -14.81
N PHE A 226 -16.02 6.26 -15.34
CA PHE A 226 -15.84 4.86 -14.93
C PHE A 226 -14.80 4.12 -15.77
N ILE A 227 -14.52 4.58 -17.00
CA ILE A 227 -13.41 4.06 -17.81
C ILE A 227 -12.09 4.43 -17.15
N GLY A 228 -11.22 3.44 -16.92
CA GLY A 228 -9.96 3.67 -16.20
C GLY A 228 -10.12 3.84 -14.68
N SER A 229 -11.31 3.59 -14.11
CA SER A 229 -11.53 3.70 -12.66
C SER A 229 -11.00 2.51 -11.85
N GLU A 230 -10.57 1.44 -12.51
CA GLU A 230 -10.00 0.23 -11.88
C GLU A 230 -10.89 -0.38 -10.77
N GLY A 231 -12.21 -0.23 -10.91
CA GLY A 231 -13.18 -0.74 -9.94
C GLY A 231 -13.24 0.06 -8.64
N THR A 232 -12.54 1.20 -8.54
CA THR A 232 -12.56 2.07 -7.35
C THR A 232 -13.86 2.86 -7.20
N LEU A 233 -14.61 3.08 -8.28
CA LEU A 233 -15.85 3.87 -8.23
C LEU A 233 -17.13 3.02 -8.28
N GLY A 234 -17.02 1.72 -8.59
CA GLY A 234 -18.16 0.81 -8.73
C GLY A 234 -17.80 -0.46 -9.51
N VAL A 235 -18.78 -1.35 -9.65
CA VAL A 235 -18.65 -2.62 -10.39
C VAL A 235 -19.33 -2.48 -11.75
N ILE A 236 -18.58 -2.65 -12.85
CA ILE A 236 -19.17 -2.63 -14.20
C ILE A 236 -19.84 -3.98 -14.48
N THR A 237 -21.16 -3.98 -14.67
CA THR A 237 -21.98 -5.19 -14.90
C THR A 237 -22.46 -5.36 -16.33
N SER A 238 -22.36 -4.31 -17.15
CA SER A 238 -22.51 -4.40 -18.61
C SER A 238 -21.80 -3.25 -19.33
N ALA A 239 -21.33 -3.51 -20.56
CA ALA A 239 -20.78 -2.49 -21.45
C ALA A 239 -21.39 -2.58 -22.85
N CYS A 240 -21.86 -1.45 -23.36
CA CYS A 240 -22.21 -1.28 -24.76
C CYS A 240 -20.98 -0.77 -25.51
N VAL A 241 -20.45 -1.56 -26.43
CA VAL A 241 -19.20 -1.30 -27.17
C VAL A 241 -19.45 -1.10 -28.65
N ASN A 242 -18.61 -0.28 -29.28
CA ASN A 242 -18.59 -0.07 -30.72
C ASN A 242 -17.93 -1.24 -31.44
N LEU A 243 -18.55 -1.66 -32.54
CA LEU A 243 -17.99 -2.61 -33.49
C LEU A 243 -17.51 -1.85 -34.73
N GLN A 244 -16.57 -2.45 -35.44
CA GLN A 244 -16.02 -1.94 -36.69
C GLN A 244 -16.35 -2.92 -37.80
N ALA A 245 -16.48 -2.42 -39.04
CA ALA A 245 -16.51 -3.30 -40.20
C ALA A 245 -15.17 -4.02 -40.34
N ARG A 246 -15.21 -5.32 -40.65
CA ARG A 246 -13.99 -6.09 -40.91
C ARG A 246 -13.42 -5.66 -42.27
N PRO A 247 -12.17 -5.18 -42.33
CA PRO A 247 -11.58 -4.75 -43.60
C PRO A 247 -11.40 -5.95 -44.54
N PRO A 248 -11.83 -5.85 -45.81
CA PRO A 248 -11.70 -6.93 -46.78
C PRO A 248 -10.27 -7.09 -47.30
N ALA A 249 -9.46 -6.02 -47.30
CA ALA A 249 -8.06 -6.04 -47.72
C ALA A 249 -7.12 -5.70 -46.56
N LEU A 250 -6.07 -6.50 -46.42
CA LEU A 250 -5.03 -6.39 -45.39
C LEU A 250 -3.65 -6.40 -46.07
N GLY A 251 -2.71 -5.66 -45.52
CA GLY A 251 -1.30 -5.76 -45.88
C GLY A 251 -0.43 -5.50 -44.66
N ALA A 252 0.76 -6.10 -44.63
CA ALA A 252 1.75 -5.82 -43.59
C ALA A 252 3.12 -5.55 -44.21
N ALA A 253 3.94 -4.80 -43.47
CA ALA A 253 5.31 -4.57 -43.87
C ALA A 253 6.23 -4.49 -42.65
N VAL A 254 7.51 -4.76 -42.88
CA VAL A 254 8.58 -4.61 -41.90
C VAL A 254 9.69 -3.77 -42.50
N CYS A 255 10.19 -2.81 -41.73
CA CYS A 255 11.32 -1.99 -42.15
C CYS A 255 12.33 -1.81 -41.00
N PRO A 256 13.54 -2.37 -41.13
CA PRO A 256 14.66 -2.03 -40.25
C PRO A 256 15.29 -0.68 -40.58
N PHE A 257 15.76 0.02 -39.54
CA PHE A 257 16.44 1.32 -39.59
C PHE A 257 17.79 1.22 -38.89
N ASP A 258 18.73 2.10 -39.23
CA ASP A 258 20.03 2.10 -38.57
C ASP A 258 19.96 2.76 -37.19
N GLU A 259 19.14 3.81 -37.07
CA GLU A 259 18.96 4.58 -35.84
C GLU A 259 17.49 4.63 -35.40
N VAL A 260 17.25 4.72 -34.10
CA VAL A 260 15.88 4.84 -33.54
C VAL A 260 15.19 6.11 -34.01
N SER A 261 15.93 7.23 -34.11
CA SER A 261 15.37 8.51 -34.54
C SER A 261 14.73 8.41 -35.93
N GLN A 262 15.35 7.69 -36.86
CA GLN A 262 14.87 7.47 -38.22
C GLN A 262 13.55 6.70 -38.25
N ALA A 263 13.44 5.65 -37.43
CA ALA A 263 12.20 4.90 -37.28
C ALA A 263 11.09 5.82 -36.76
N ILE A 264 11.32 6.53 -35.67
CA ILE A 264 10.28 7.36 -35.06
C ILE A 264 9.90 8.57 -35.94
N GLU A 265 10.84 9.21 -36.64
CA GLU A 265 10.55 10.24 -37.65
C GLU A 265 9.63 9.72 -38.76
N THR A 266 9.77 8.45 -39.15
CA THR A 266 8.87 7.81 -40.10
C THR A 266 7.44 7.74 -39.56
N VAL A 267 7.28 7.39 -38.28
CA VAL A 267 5.96 7.35 -37.63
C VAL A 267 5.33 8.74 -37.54
N VAL A 268 6.13 9.76 -37.22
CA VAL A 268 5.70 11.18 -37.23
C VAL A 268 5.20 11.57 -38.62
N ASN A 269 5.97 11.28 -39.66
CA ASN A 269 5.62 11.62 -41.04
C ASN A 269 4.35 10.91 -41.52
N ILE A 270 4.17 9.63 -41.17
CA ILE A 270 2.96 8.86 -41.45
C ILE A 270 1.73 9.56 -40.88
N ARG A 271 1.82 10.01 -39.61
CA ARG A 271 0.74 10.74 -38.93
C ARG A 271 0.49 12.11 -39.55
N GLN A 272 1.54 12.85 -39.89
CA GLN A 272 1.43 14.18 -40.52
C GLN A 272 0.80 14.14 -41.91
N LEU A 273 1.07 13.09 -42.69
CA LEU A 273 0.46 12.87 -43.99
C LEU A 273 -0.93 12.21 -43.92
N ALA A 274 -1.46 11.99 -42.71
CA ALA A 274 -2.75 11.35 -42.48
C ALA A 274 -2.92 10.00 -43.21
N ILE A 275 -1.83 9.25 -43.37
CA ILE A 275 -1.88 7.90 -43.93
C ILE A 275 -2.64 7.01 -42.92
N PRO A 276 -3.74 6.34 -43.32
CA PRO A 276 -4.62 5.61 -42.40
C PRO A 276 -4.02 4.26 -41.98
N ILE A 277 -2.85 4.27 -41.32
CA ILE A 277 -2.18 3.07 -40.83
C ILE A 277 -3.05 2.34 -39.80
N ALA A 278 -3.16 1.01 -39.88
CA ALA A 278 -3.93 0.22 -38.93
C ALA A 278 -3.14 -0.14 -37.67
N ARG A 279 -1.85 -0.46 -37.83
CA ARG A 279 -0.91 -0.72 -36.72
C ARG A 279 0.48 -0.19 -37.08
N VAL A 280 1.19 0.39 -36.12
CA VAL A 280 2.59 0.78 -36.27
C VAL A 280 3.35 0.55 -34.96
N GLU A 281 4.14 -0.51 -34.94
CA GLU A 281 4.84 -0.98 -33.76
C GLU A 281 6.34 -0.81 -33.90
N PHE A 282 6.99 -0.38 -32.83
CA PHE A 282 8.43 -0.29 -32.75
C PHE A 282 8.99 -1.42 -31.89
N LEU A 283 10.05 -2.06 -32.38
CA LEU A 283 10.87 -3.00 -31.64
C LEU A 283 12.32 -2.49 -31.73
N ASP A 284 12.98 -2.34 -30.58
CA ASP A 284 14.40 -2.03 -30.58
C ASP A 284 15.25 -3.25 -30.98
N GLN A 285 16.56 -3.03 -31.18
CA GLN A 285 17.48 -4.08 -31.60
C GLN A 285 17.44 -5.28 -30.64
N ASN A 286 17.43 -5.06 -29.34
CA ASN A 286 17.39 -6.13 -28.34
C ASN A 286 16.07 -6.93 -28.41
N GLN A 287 14.95 -6.25 -28.64
CA GLN A 287 13.66 -6.91 -28.84
C GLN A 287 13.65 -7.78 -30.11
N ILE A 288 14.25 -7.31 -31.21
CA ILE A 288 14.35 -8.11 -32.44
C ILE A 288 15.23 -9.34 -32.25
N VAL A 289 16.37 -9.22 -31.56
CA VAL A 289 17.22 -10.36 -31.18
C VAL A 289 16.42 -11.38 -30.37
N ALA A 290 15.68 -10.91 -29.37
CA ALA A 290 14.82 -11.76 -28.55
C ALA A 290 13.75 -12.48 -29.40
N CYS A 291 13.08 -11.77 -30.31
CA CYS A 291 12.06 -12.33 -31.21
C CYS A 291 12.66 -13.38 -32.17
N ASN A 292 13.85 -13.14 -32.74
CA ASN A 292 14.56 -14.10 -33.58
C ASN A 292 14.84 -15.41 -32.83
N LEU A 293 15.36 -15.31 -31.61
CA LEU A 293 15.65 -16.46 -30.73
C LEU A 293 14.40 -17.22 -30.29
N HIS A 294 13.29 -16.52 -30.03
CA HIS A 294 12.05 -17.13 -29.55
C HIS A 294 11.27 -17.81 -30.68
N ASN A 295 11.11 -17.12 -31.81
CA ASN A 295 10.21 -17.52 -32.90
C ASN A 295 10.93 -18.21 -34.07
N ASN A 296 12.25 -18.43 -33.98
CA ASN A 296 13.08 -18.97 -35.07
C ASN A 296 12.99 -18.13 -36.35
N MET A 297 13.09 -16.80 -36.20
CA MET A 297 13.08 -15.85 -37.31
C MET A 297 14.50 -15.38 -37.62
N SER A 298 14.70 -14.87 -38.84
CA SER A 298 15.98 -14.32 -39.30
C SER A 298 15.82 -12.86 -39.73
N MET A 299 15.18 -12.04 -38.89
CA MET A 299 15.04 -10.60 -39.12
C MET A 299 16.39 -9.89 -38.89
N HIS A 300 16.62 -8.77 -39.55
CA HIS A 300 17.81 -7.95 -39.31
C HIS A 300 17.78 -7.38 -37.88
N GLU A 301 18.84 -7.63 -37.10
CA GLU A 301 18.98 -7.20 -35.71
C GLU A 301 19.26 -5.69 -35.61
N ARG A 302 18.24 -4.89 -35.94
CA ARG A 302 18.26 -3.43 -35.95
C ARG A 302 16.92 -2.89 -35.41
N PRO A 303 16.86 -1.62 -34.95
CA PRO A 303 15.58 -0.97 -34.66
C PRO A 303 14.62 -1.12 -35.85
N THR A 304 13.42 -1.62 -35.60
CA THR A 304 12.52 -2.06 -36.68
C THR A 304 11.09 -1.61 -36.43
N LEU A 305 10.43 -1.15 -37.50
CA LEU A 305 8.99 -0.87 -37.49
C LEU A 305 8.21 -2.00 -38.14
N PHE A 306 7.13 -2.43 -37.48
CA PHE A 306 6.12 -3.32 -38.05
C PHE A 306 4.88 -2.50 -38.38
N PHE A 307 4.36 -2.69 -39.59
CA PHE A 307 3.21 -1.98 -40.12
C PHE A 307 2.09 -2.95 -40.49
N GLU A 308 0.84 -2.55 -40.27
CA GLU A 308 -0.34 -3.18 -40.86
C GLU A 308 -1.27 -2.12 -41.44
N PHE A 309 -1.88 -2.46 -42.56
CA PHE A 309 -2.69 -1.60 -43.40
C PHE A 309 -4.05 -2.25 -43.63
N HIS A 310 -5.11 -1.48 -43.45
CA HIS A 310 -6.48 -1.91 -43.71
C HIS A 310 -7.07 -1.06 -44.83
N GLY A 311 -7.78 -1.69 -45.76
CA GLY A 311 -8.47 -1.00 -46.85
C GLY A 311 -9.76 -1.69 -47.25
N ALA A 312 -10.64 -0.93 -47.89
CA ALA A 312 -11.82 -1.46 -48.55
C ALA A 312 -11.48 -2.21 -49.85
N THR A 313 -10.31 -1.92 -50.44
CA THR A 313 -9.81 -2.57 -51.65
C THR A 313 -8.31 -2.84 -51.54
N GLU A 314 -7.81 -3.83 -52.29
CA GLU A 314 -6.37 -4.13 -52.38
C GLU A 314 -5.57 -2.91 -52.85
N ARG A 315 -6.09 -2.15 -53.82
CA ARG A 315 -5.47 -0.92 -54.33
C ARG A 315 -5.26 0.15 -53.24
N GLU A 316 -6.24 0.33 -52.35
CA GLU A 316 -6.11 1.28 -51.24
C GLU A 316 -4.98 0.87 -50.28
N VAL A 317 -4.80 -0.43 -50.06
CA VAL A 317 -3.69 -0.97 -49.26
C VAL A 317 -2.36 -0.79 -49.99
N GLU A 318 -2.31 -1.03 -51.30
CA GLU A 318 -1.11 -0.80 -52.13
C GLU A 318 -0.67 0.67 -52.12
N ASP A 319 -1.61 1.62 -52.24
CA ASP A 319 -1.31 3.06 -52.22
C ASP A 319 -0.75 3.49 -50.85
N GLN A 320 -1.31 2.96 -49.75
CA GLN A 320 -0.78 3.20 -48.40
C GLN A 320 0.62 2.61 -48.24
N LEU A 321 0.82 1.36 -48.69
CA LEU A 321 2.12 0.68 -48.63
C LEU A 321 3.20 1.43 -49.41
N GLN A 322 2.89 1.89 -50.61
CA GLN A 322 3.82 2.65 -51.45
C GLN A 322 4.20 3.96 -50.78
N SER A 323 3.22 4.69 -50.23
CA SER A 323 3.46 5.94 -49.50
C SER A 323 4.36 5.71 -48.28
N VAL A 324 4.09 4.67 -47.47
CA VAL A 324 4.93 4.34 -46.31
C VAL A 324 6.33 3.87 -46.74
N LYS A 325 6.46 3.11 -47.83
CA LYS A 325 7.76 2.69 -48.35
C LYS A 325 8.62 3.89 -48.77
N GLU A 326 8.04 4.90 -49.40
CA GLU A 326 8.73 6.14 -49.77
C GLU A 326 9.20 6.92 -48.53
N LEU A 327 8.37 6.99 -47.48
CA LEU A 327 8.75 7.59 -46.20
C LEU A 327 9.89 6.82 -45.52
N CYS A 328 9.78 5.50 -45.44
CA CYS A 328 10.84 4.65 -44.89
C CYS A 328 12.15 4.90 -45.65
N THR A 329 12.11 4.90 -47.00
CA THR A 329 13.30 5.12 -47.84
C THR A 329 13.89 6.52 -47.61
N SER A 330 13.04 7.54 -47.52
CA SER A 330 13.47 8.94 -47.28
C SER A 330 14.14 9.10 -45.91
N ASN A 331 13.69 8.33 -44.92
CA ASN A 331 14.25 8.28 -43.58
C ASN A 331 15.29 7.17 -43.41
N GLN A 332 15.93 6.72 -44.50
CA GLN A 332 17.05 5.75 -44.48
C GLN A 332 16.70 4.34 -43.96
N GLY A 333 15.42 3.98 -43.96
CA GLY A 333 14.95 2.60 -43.76
C GLY A 333 15.47 1.69 -44.87
N THR A 334 15.87 0.48 -44.48
CA THR A 334 16.43 -0.53 -45.40
C THR A 334 15.53 -1.75 -45.48
N ASN A 335 15.72 -2.59 -46.49
CA ASN A 335 15.11 -3.92 -46.61
C ASN A 335 13.60 -3.98 -46.30
N PHE A 336 12.84 -3.02 -46.84
CA PHE A 336 11.39 -2.96 -46.69
C PHE A 336 10.74 -4.24 -47.23
N ASN A 337 10.28 -5.10 -46.33
CA ASN A 337 9.74 -6.41 -46.65
C ASN A 337 8.21 -6.37 -46.58
N LEU A 338 7.58 -6.69 -47.69
CA LEU A 338 6.14 -6.66 -47.91
C LEU A 338 5.56 -8.06 -47.72
N SER A 339 4.51 -8.17 -46.91
CA SER A 339 3.71 -9.38 -46.77
C SER A 339 2.23 -9.05 -47.03
N ILE A 340 1.70 -9.61 -48.11
CA ILE A 340 0.27 -9.47 -48.48
C ILE A 340 -0.52 -10.77 -48.31
N ASP A 341 0.15 -11.91 -48.11
CA ASP A 341 -0.51 -13.16 -47.77
C ASP A 341 -0.82 -13.26 -46.26
N SER A 342 -1.88 -14.00 -45.94
CA SER A 342 -2.38 -14.12 -44.57
C SER A 342 -1.42 -14.81 -43.61
N ASP A 343 -0.51 -15.65 -44.09
CA ASP A 343 0.38 -16.43 -43.24
C ASP A 343 1.60 -15.61 -42.81
N GLY A 344 2.18 -14.83 -43.72
CA GLY A 344 3.24 -13.89 -43.40
C GLY A 344 2.77 -12.78 -42.44
N ILE A 345 1.56 -12.23 -42.63
CA ILE A 345 0.95 -11.27 -41.70
C ILE A 345 0.81 -11.90 -40.30
N ARG A 346 0.28 -13.12 -40.23
CA ARG A 346 0.09 -13.83 -38.96
C ARG A 346 1.41 -14.13 -38.26
N GLN A 347 2.45 -14.51 -39.00
CA GLN A 347 3.78 -14.78 -38.43
C GLN A 347 4.41 -13.51 -37.86
N LEU A 348 4.28 -12.39 -38.57
CA LEU A 348 4.76 -11.09 -38.12
C LEU A 348 4.11 -10.68 -36.79
N TRP A 349 2.78 -10.73 -36.74
CA TRP A 349 2.05 -10.37 -35.54
C TRP A 349 2.30 -11.34 -34.41
N LYS A 350 2.42 -12.64 -34.67
CA LYS A 350 2.84 -13.61 -33.65
C LYS A 350 4.17 -13.19 -32.99
N ALA A 351 5.13 -12.70 -33.77
CA ALA A 351 6.41 -12.23 -33.22
C ALA A 351 6.25 -11.04 -32.27
N ARG A 352 5.38 -10.09 -32.63
CA ARG A 352 5.06 -8.91 -31.79
C ARG A 352 4.27 -9.26 -30.53
N HIS A 353 3.26 -10.12 -30.64
CA HIS A 353 2.41 -10.52 -29.50
C HIS A 353 3.16 -11.41 -28.50
N THR A 354 4.21 -12.11 -28.94
CA THR A 354 5.09 -12.91 -28.08
C THR A 354 6.31 -12.14 -27.56
N ALA A 355 6.41 -10.82 -27.78
CA ALA A 355 7.56 -10.00 -27.41
C ALA A 355 7.98 -10.15 -25.93
N TYR A 356 7.01 -10.16 -25.01
CA TYR A 356 7.27 -10.38 -23.58
C TYR A 356 7.98 -11.72 -23.31
N TYR A 357 7.43 -12.83 -23.80
CA TYR A 357 8.02 -14.15 -23.63
C TYR A 357 9.34 -14.30 -24.39
N ALA A 358 9.48 -13.60 -25.51
CA ALA A 358 10.74 -13.54 -26.25
C ALA A 358 11.83 -12.89 -25.38
N THR A 359 11.54 -11.78 -24.71
CA THR A 359 12.46 -11.14 -23.77
C THR A 359 12.83 -12.07 -22.62
N LEU A 360 11.86 -12.75 -21.99
CA LEU A 360 12.17 -13.70 -20.91
C LEU A 360 13.05 -14.88 -21.36
N LYS A 361 12.92 -15.33 -22.61
CA LYS A 361 13.75 -16.43 -23.15
C LYS A 361 15.23 -16.06 -23.23
N THR A 362 15.56 -14.77 -23.34
CA THR A 362 16.96 -14.31 -23.32
C THR A 362 17.64 -14.57 -21.98
N ARG A 363 16.87 -14.72 -20.90
CA ARG A 363 17.36 -14.96 -19.54
C ARG A 363 16.49 -15.99 -18.82
N PRO A 364 16.83 -17.29 -18.88
CA PRO A 364 16.03 -18.37 -18.30
C PRO A 364 15.76 -18.17 -16.79
N ASN A 365 14.57 -18.58 -16.35
CA ASN A 365 14.05 -18.47 -14.97
C ASN A 365 13.89 -17.03 -14.44
N SER A 366 13.97 -16.01 -15.30
CA SER A 366 13.66 -14.64 -14.93
C SER A 366 12.16 -14.38 -14.91
N LYS A 367 11.75 -13.31 -14.22
CA LYS A 367 10.44 -12.68 -14.36
C LYS A 367 10.58 -11.34 -15.07
N GLY A 368 9.52 -10.90 -15.75
CA GLY A 368 9.52 -9.64 -16.47
C GLY A 368 8.98 -8.52 -15.60
N LEU A 369 9.79 -7.50 -15.34
CA LEU A 369 9.30 -6.22 -14.86
C LEU A 369 9.03 -5.32 -16.07
N LEU A 370 7.77 -4.93 -16.24
CA LEU A 370 7.35 -4.05 -17.32
C LEU A 370 7.28 -2.61 -16.83
N THR A 371 7.63 -1.70 -17.73
CA THR A 371 7.28 -0.28 -17.63
C THR A 371 6.28 0.06 -18.72
N ASP A 372 5.48 1.09 -18.48
CA ASP A 372 4.48 1.59 -19.39
C ASP A 372 4.40 3.11 -19.18
N VAL A 373 4.64 3.84 -20.25
CA VAL A 373 4.58 5.30 -20.32
C VAL A 373 4.11 5.71 -21.71
N CYS A 374 3.47 6.87 -21.79
CA CYS A 374 3.11 7.48 -23.06
C CYS A 374 3.59 8.93 -23.09
N VAL A 375 4.14 9.35 -24.23
CA VAL A 375 4.69 10.69 -24.43
C VAL A 375 4.12 11.34 -25.68
N PRO A 376 4.12 12.67 -25.79
CA PRO A 376 3.81 13.33 -27.04
C PRO A 376 4.68 12.78 -28.18
N ILE A 377 4.07 12.47 -29.33
CA ILE A 377 4.76 11.83 -30.47
C ILE A 377 6.02 12.62 -30.89
N SER A 378 6.01 13.95 -30.74
CA SER A 378 7.16 14.83 -31.02
C SER A 378 8.37 14.58 -30.12
N GLN A 379 8.17 14.01 -28.92
CA GLN A 379 9.21 13.75 -27.93
C GLN A 379 9.70 12.29 -27.96
N LEU A 380 8.96 11.41 -28.64
CA LEU A 380 9.22 9.97 -28.67
C LEU A 380 10.66 9.59 -29.11
N PRO A 381 11.26 10.18 -30.17
CA PRO A 381 12.63 9.84 -30.55
C PRO A 381 13.63 10.15 -29.43
N HIS A 382 13.54 11.36 -28.86
CA HIS A 382 14.44 11.82 -27.81
C HIS A 382 14.33 10.94 -26.55
N ILE A 383 13.10 10.59 -26.16
CA ILE A 383 12.84 9.77 -24.98
C ILE A 383 13.36 8.34 -25.15
N ILE A 384 13.07 7.66 -26.27
CA ILE A 384 13.53 6.28 -26.48
C ILE A 384 15.06 6.23 -26.50
N CYS A 385 15.73 7.14 -27.23
CA CYS A 385 17.20 7.19 -27.25
C CYS A 385 17.79 7.45 -25.85
N ALA A 386 17.19 8.35 -25.07
CA ALA A 386 17.64 8.62 -23.71
C ALA A 386 17.46 7.40 -22.79
N ILE A 387 16.35 6.66 -22.93
CA ILE A 387 16.07 5.45 -22.16
C ILE A 387 17.00 4.32 -22.55
N GLN A 388 17.32 4.13 -23.84
CA GLN A 388 18.33 3.16 -24.27
C GLN A 388 19.69 3.42 -23.63
N ASN A 389 20.11 4.69 -23.57
CA ASN A 389 21.33 5.10 -22.87
C ASN A 389 21.23 4.81 -21.37
N ASP A 390 20.08 5.07 -20.74
CA ASP A 390 19.87 4.79 -19.32
C ASP A 390 19.93 3.27 -19.02
N ILE A 391 19.36 2.44 -19.89
CA ILE A 391 19.45 0.97 -19.81
C ILE A 391 20.92 0.54 -19.91
N GLN A 392 21.65 1.02 -20.93
CA GLN A 392 23.05 0.68 -21.13
C GLN A 392 23.93 1.10 -19.94
N GLN A 393 23.74 2.32 -19.41
CA GLN A 393 24.51 2.84 -18.28
C GLN A 393 24.20 2.10 -16.97
N SER A 394 22.98 1.59 -16.81
CA SER A 394 22.59 0.81 -15.62
C SER A 394 23.27 -0.57 -15.56
N GLY A 395 23.81 -1.06 -16.67
CA GLY A 395 24.33 -2.43 -16.79
C GLY A 395 23.24 -3.51 -16.84
N LEU A 396 21.96 -3.11 -16.88
CA LEU A 396 20.82 -4.02 -17.00
C LEU A 396 20.56 -4.37 -18.46
N TYR A 397 20.04 -5.57 -18.69
CA TYR A 397 19.46 -5.94 -19.97
C TYR A 397 17.98 -5.57 -19.98
N GLY A 398 17.54 -4.86 -21.02
CA GLY A 398 16.15 -4.52 -21.24
C GLY A 398 15.85 -4.44 -22.73
N THR A 399 14.61 -4.71 -23.10
CA THR A 399 14.10 -4.55 -24.47
C THR A 399 13.05 -3.44 -24.49
N ILE A 400 12.91 -2.77 -25.63
CA ILE A 400 11.88 -1.75 -25.84
C ILE A 400 10.94 -2.21 -26.94
N VAL A 401 9.64 -2.15 -26.65
CA VAL A 401 8.56 -2.43 -27.60
C VAL A 401 7.46 -1.40 -27.41
N GLY A 402 6.82 -0.91 -28.47
CA GLY A 402 5.78 0.11 -28.29
C GLY A 402 4.82 0.31 -29.44
N HIS A 403 3.62 0.72 -29.08
CA HIS A 403 2.56 1.23 -29.95
C HIS A 403 2.87 2.70 -30.32
N VAL A 404 3.94 2.90 -31.10
CA VAL A 404 4.53 4.22 -31.33
C VAL A 404 3.65 5.18 -32.14
N GLY A 405 2.60 4.67 -32.79
CA GLY A 405 1.58 5.50 -33.47
C GLY A 405 0.81 6.43 -32.52
N GLU A 406 0.83 6.13 -31.23
CA GLU A 406 0.15 6.89 -30.18
C GLU A 406 1.12 7.47 -29.14
N GLY A 407 2.42 7.20 -29.28
CA GLY A 407 3.43 7.66 -28.33
C GLY A 407 3.62 6.75 -27.10
N ASN A 408 2.95 5.60 -27.07
CA ASN A 408 3.10 4.58 -26.02
C ASN A 408 4.29 3.66 -26.30
N PHE A 409 5.09 3.38 -25.28
CA PHE A 409 6.10 2.32 -25.33
C PHE A 409 6.34 1.69 -23.95
N HIS A 410 6.89 0.48 -23.99
CA HIS A 410 7.18 -0.34 -22.83
C HIS A 410 8.66 -0.75 -22.84
N CYS A 411 9.27 -0.76 -21.65
CA CYS A 411 10.54 -1.46 -21.43
C CYS A 411 10.27 -2.74 -20.65
N ILE A 412 10.88 -3.84 -21.09
CA ILE A 412 10.74 -5.17 -20.46
C ILE A 412 12.10 -5.56 -19.89
N PHE A 413 12.16 -5.74 -18.57
CA PHE A 413 13.37 -6.14 -17.86
C PHE A 413 13.26 -7.58 -17.35
N PRO A 414 14.00 -8.54 -17.92
CA PRO A 414 14.06 -9.90 -17.39
C PRO A 414 15.01 -9.95 -16.18
N ILE A 415 14.44 -10.15 -15.00
CA ILE A 415 15.11 -10.00 -13.69
C ILE A 415 14.92 -11.23 -12.79
N TYR A 416 15.81 -11.41 -11.82
CA TYR A 416 15.64 -12.40 -10.74
C TYR A 416 15.14 -11.71 -9.47
N GLU A 417 13.89 -11.97 -9.07
CA GLU A 417 13.28 -11.32 -7.90
C GLU A 417 14.02 -11.56 -6.56
N GLU A 418 14.78 -12.65 -6.49
CA GLU A 418 15.60 -13.02 -5.32
C GLU A 418 16.81 -12.07 -5.15
N ASP A 419 17.28 -11.43 -6.23
CA ASP A 419 18.40 -10.49 -6.21
C ASP A 419 17.92 -9.07 -5.91
N LYS A 420 18.02 -8.68 -4.64
CA LYS A 420 17.62 -7.35 -4.15
C LYS A 420 18.39 -6.20 -4.81
N ASN A 421 19.64 -6.40 -5.20
CA ASN A 421 20.42 -5.33 -5.83
C ASN A 421 19.94 -5.08 -7.26
N GLU A 422 19.69 -6.16 -8.01
CA GLU A 422 19.08 -6.08 -9.34
C GLU A 422 17.68 -5.45 -9.27
N MET A 423 16.84 -5.88 -8.33
CA MET A 423 15.52 -5.29 -8.11
C MET A 423 15.61 -3.78 -7.85
N ASN A 424 16.51 -3.35 -6.95
CA ASN A 424 16.70 -1.93 -6.65
C ASN A 424 17.17 -1.13 -7.87
N ALA A 425 18.09 -1.69 -8.67
CA ALA A 425 18.59 -1.04 -9.89
C ALA A 425 17.48 -0.85 -10.93
N VAL A 426 16.68 -1.90 -11.16
CA VAL A 426 15.55 -1.88 -12.10
C VAL A 426 14.47 -0.93 -11.62
N TRP A 427 14.20 -0.87 -10.32
CA TRP A 427 13.25 0.08 -9.75
C TRP A 427 13.67 1.53 -9.92
N ASN A 428 14.95 1.84 -9.70
CA ASN A 428 15.50 3.17 -9.92
C ASN A 428 15.41 3.56 -11.41
N LEU A 429 15.68 2.61 -12.31
CA LEU A 429 15.57 2.84 -13.74
C LEU A 429 14.10 3.05 -14.16
N SER A 430 13.17 2.25 -13.65
CA SER A 430 11.73 2.41 -13.87
C SER A 430 11.23 3.78 -13.39
N ASP A 431 11.65 4.23 -12.19
CA ASP A 431 11.34 5.57 -11.68
C ASP A 431 11.88 6.68 -12.58
N LYS A 432 13.12 6.52 -13.07
CA LYS A 432 13.74 7.45 -14.01
C LYS A 432 12.98 7.53 -15.33
N ILE A 433 12.54 6.38 -15.88
CA ILE A 433 11.74 6.31 -17.12
C ILE A 433 10.43 7.09 -16.95
N VAL A 434 9.70 6.84 -15.85
CA VAL A 434 8.43 7.53 -15.57
C VAL A 434 8.63 9.03 -15.43
N ARG A 435 9.56 9.48 -14.59
CA ARG A 435 9.83 10.92 -14.40
C ARG A 435 10.28 11.60 -15.69
N ARG A 436 11.03 10.90 -16.54
CA ARG A 436 11.44 11.43 -17.84
C ARG A 436 10.23 11.62 -18.76
N ALA A 437 9.31 10.66 -18.81
CA ALA A 437 8.06 10.81 -19.55
C ALA A 437 7.25 12.03 -19.05
N LEU A 438 7.09 12.17 -17.73
CA LEU A 438 6.40 13.32 -17.12
C LEU A 438 7.08 14.65 -17.46
N SER A 439 8.43 14.69 -17.47
CA SER A 439 9.20 15.92 -17.75
C SER A 439 8.98 16.50 -19.16
N VAL A 440 8.49 15.69 -20.10
CA VAL A 440 8.19 16.12 -21.48
C VAL A 440 6.69 16.20 -21.77
N GLY A 441 5.86 16.25 -20.72
CA GLY A 441 4.40 16.31 -20.84
C GLY A 441 3.76 14.96 -21.23
N GLY A 442 4.43 13.85 -20.96
CA GLY A 442 3.85 12.51 -21.02
C GLY A 442 3.10 12.12 -19.75
N THR A 443 2.76 10.84 -19.63
CA THR A 443 2.01 10.24 -18.52
C THR A 443 2.77 9.06 -17.92
N CYS A 444 2.55 8.81 -16.62
CA CYS A 444 3.21 7.72 -15.89
C CYS A 444 2.72 6.31 -16.24
N THR A 445 1.60 6.22 -16.98
CA THR A 445 0.99 4.98 -17.46
C THR A 445 0.27 5.25 -18.78
N GLY A 446 0.45 4.39 -19.77
CA GLY A 446 -0.20 4.55 -21.07
C GLY A 446 -1.48 3.71 -21.18
N GLU A 447 -1.46 2.48 -20.66
CA GLU A 447 -2.57 1.53 -20.79
C GLU A 447 -2.75 0.55 -19.63
N HIS A 448 -1.76 0.36 -18.76
CA HIS A 448 -1.83 -0.64 -17.67
C HIS A 448 -2.62 -0.16 -16.44
N GLY A 449 -2.92 1.14 -16.37
CA GLY A 449 -3.55 1.76 -15.21
C GLY A 449 -2.54 2.22 -14.15
N ILE A 450 -3.07 2.61 -13.00
CA ILE A 450 -2.30 3.13 -11.86
C ILE A 450 -2.01 2.04 -10.84
N GLY A 451 -3.02 1.23 -10.51
CA GLY A 451 -2.96 0.16 -9.52
C GLY A 451 -2.25 0.59 -8.22
N LEU A 452 -1.39 -0.27 -7.70
CA LEU A 452 -0.47 -0.01 -6.60
C LEU A 452 0.84 0.61 -7.06
N GLY A 453 1.29 0.28 -8.27
CA GLY A 453 2.62 0.63 -8.77
C GLY A 453 2.84 2.11 -9.04
N LYS A 454 1.83 2.79 -9.57
CA LYS A 454 1.97 4.17 -10.07
C LYS A 454 1.31 5.24 -9.19
N MET A 455 0.64 4.87 -8.09
CA MET A 455 -0.02 5.83 -7.19
C MET A 455 0.91 6.98 -6.76
N ARG A 456 2.20 6.68 -6.57
CA ARG A 456 3.20 7.66 -6.13
C ARG A 456 3.51 8.78 -7.14
N TYR A 457 3.12 8.62 -8.41
CA TYR A 457 3.36 9.62 -9.46
C TYR A 457 2.13 10.52 -9.71
N MET A 458 0.97 10.17 -9.15
CA MET A 458 -0.28 10.90 -9.40
C MET A 458 -0.21 12.37 -9.00
N GLU A 459 0.46 12.67 -7.89
CA GLU A 459 0.64 14.06 -7.45
C GLU A 459 1.59 14.85 -8.37
N GLU A 460 2.63 14.20 -8.90
CA GLU A 460 3.56 14.80 -9.86
C GLU A 460 2.92 15.05 -11.23
N GLU A 461 2.07 14.13 -11.68
CA GLU A 461 1.39 14.23 -12.98
C GLU A 461 0.22 15.24 -12.97
N PHE A 462 -0.64 15.20 -11.94
CA PHE A 462 -1.87 15.99 -11.91
C PHE A 462 -1.82 17.23 -11.01
N GLY A 463 -0.84 17.29 -10.09
CA GLY A 463 -0.77 18.30 -9.03
C GLY A 463 -1.77 18.05 -7.89
N GLY A 464 -1.52 18.68 -6.74
CA GLY A 464 -2.31 18.48 -5.52
C GLY A 464 -3.81 18.78 -5.68
N SER A 465 -4.18 19.92 -6.30
CA SER A 465 -5.59 20.32 -6.42
C SER A 465 -6.43 19.36 -7.28
N THR A 466 -5.88 18.85 -8.37
CA THR A 466 -6.56 17.89 -9.25
C THR A 466 -6.69 16.54 -8.58
N LEU A 467 -5.63 16.09 -7.90
CA LEU A 467 -5.65 14.84 -7.14
C LEU A 467 -6.67 14.89 -5.98
N GLU A 468 -6.80 16.02 -5.30
CA GLU A 468 -7.84 16.21 -4.29
C GLU A 468 -9.25 16.16 -4.88
N LEU A 469 -9.46 16.67 -6.09
CA LEU A 469 -10.74 16.51 -6.78
C LEU A 469 -11.07 15.03 -7.06
N MET A 470 -10.09 14.23 -7.52
CA MET A 470 -10.27 12.78 -7.71
C MET A 470 -10.64 12.09 -6.39
N LYS A 471 -9.95 12.42 -5.29
CA LYS A 471 -10.27 11.91 -3.95
C LYS A 471 -11.68 12.31 -3.51
N ASN A 472 -12.11 13.54 -3.79
CA ASN A 472 -13.46 14.01 -3.47
C ASN A 472 -14.54 13.28 -4.27
N ILE A 473 -14.30 12.98 -5.55
CA ILE A 473 -15.21 12.15 -6.36
C ILE A 473 -15.31 10.74 -5.77
N LYS A 474 -14.18 10.12 -5.46
CA LYS A 474 -14.13 8.81 -4.79
C LYS A 474 -14.91 8.82 -3.48
N LYS A 475 -14.70 9.82 -2.62
CA LYS A 475 -15.39 9.97 -1.34
C LYS A 475 -16.90 10.21 -1.50
N MET A 476 -17.30 10.92 -2.55
CA MET A 476 -18.71 11.19 -2.84
C MET A 476 -19.44 9.91 -3.25
N LEU A 477 -18.84 9.12 -4.15
CA LEU A 477 -19.44 7.87 -4.63
C LEU A 477 -19.32 6.74 -3.61
N ASP A 478 -18.18 6.67 -2.91
CA ASP A 478 -17.83 5.63 -1.95
C ASP A 478 -17.42 6.21 -0.58
N PRO A 479 -18.39 6.73 0.20
CA PRO A 479 -18.09 7.37 1.49
C PRO A 479 -17.52 6.41 2.54
N ASN A 480 -17.82 5.11 2.42
CA ASN A 480 -17.31 4.06 3.31
C ASN A 480 -15.97 3.46 2.83
N ASN A 481 -15.47 3.91 1.68
CA ASN A 481 -14.24 3.45 1.06
C ASN A 481 -14.16 1.92 0.92
N ILE A 482 -15.25 1.27 0.47
CA ILE A 482 -15.31 -0.18 0.30
C ILE A 482 -14.85 -0.63 -1.10
N MET A 483 -14.96 0.21 -2.12
CA MET A 483 -14.70 -0.20 -3.51
C MET A 483 -13.21 -0.11 -3.85
N ASN A 484 -12.59 -1.27 -4.02
CA ASN A 484 -11.17 -1.47 -4.30
C ASN A 484 -10.23 -0.52 -3.54
N PRO A 485 -10.29 -0.47 -2.20
CA PRO A 485 -9.49 0.46 -1.43
C PRO A 485 -8.03 0.02 -1.43
N VAL A 486 -7.15 0.98 -1.68
CA VAL A 486 -5.71 0.82 -1.59
C VAL A 486 -5.23 1.19 -0.18
N SER A 487 -4.38 0.37 0.41
CA SER A 487 -3.66 0.75 1.63
C SER A 487 -2.61 1.81 1.29
N GLY A 488 -2.98 3.09 1.35
CA GLY A 488 -1.99 4.17 1.33
C GLY A 488 -1.15 4.16 2.60
N ASN A 489 0.12 3.76 2.50
CA ASN A 489 1.09 3.66 3.59
C ASN A 489 0.78 2.63 4.69
N GLU A 490 1.86 2.08 5.25
CA GLU A 490 1.92 1.05 6.30
C GLU A 490 1.05 1.34 7.54
N ASN A 491 0.69 2.59 7.79
CA ASN A 491 -0.18 3.01 8.90
C ASN A 491 -1.69 3.00 8.58
N SER A 492 -2.11 2.90 7.31
CA SER A 492 -3.54 2.69 6.95
C SER A 492 -4.02 1.28 7.30
N LEU A 493 -3.10 0.34 7.56
CA LEU A 493 -3.43 -0.99 8.06
C LEU A 493 -3.97 -0.93 9.49
N CYS A 494 -3.43 -0.02 10.33
CA CYS A 494 -3.91 0.18 11.70
C CYS A 494 -5.31 0.79 11.72
N CYS A 495 -5.50 1.96 11.09
CA CYS A 495 -6.83 2.58 10.97
C CYS A 495 -7.81 1.67 10.22
N GLY A 496 -7.36 0.97 9.18
CA GLY A 496 -8.17 -0.01 8.45
C GLY A 496 -8.59 -1.20 9.32
N GLU A 497 -7.73 -1.72 10.19
CA GLU A 497 -8.08 -2.80 11.10
C GLU A 497 -9.01 -2.34 12.23
N LEU A 498 -8.80 -1.14 12.77
CA LEU A 498 -9.72 -0.52 13.72
C LEU A 498 -11.11 -0.28 13.10
N TYR A 499 -11.14 0.11 11.83
CA TYR A 499 -12.38 0.27 11.06
C TYR A 499 -13.07 -1.08 10.81
N ARG A 500 -12.34 -2.10 10.32
CA ARG A 500 -12.88 -3.47 10.10
C ARG A 500 -13.41 -4.12 11.36
N SER A 501 -12.79 -3.86 12.52
CA SER A 501 -13.20 -4.43 13.80
C SER A 501 -14.43 -3.77 14.42
N ASN A 502 -14.97 -2.73 13.76
CA ASN A 502 -16.11 -1.93 14.22
C ASN A 502 -15.94 -1.31 15.62
N LEU A 503 -14.69 -1.17 16.08
CA LEU A 503 -14.39 -0.59 17.39
C LEU A 503 -14.55 0.93 17.36
N LEU A 504 -14.25 1.57 16.24
CA LEU A 504 -14.34 3.02 16.08
C LEU A 504 -15.77 3.56 16.27
N GLU A 505 -16.81 2.78 15.95
CA GLU A 505 -18.20 3.19 16.18
C GLU A 505 -18.58 3.29 17.67
N LYS A 506 -17.81 2.61 18.53
CA LYS A 506 -17.95 2.63 19.98
C LYS A 506 -17.12 3.73 20.63
N CYS A 507 -16.36 4.48 19.83
CA CYS A 507 -15.46 5.53 20.28
C CYS A 507 -16.05 6.91 19.95
N CYS A 508 -15.62 7.93 20.67
CA CYS A 508 -15.88 9.33 20.34
C CYS A 508 -14.62 9.95 19.74
N LEU A 509 -14.65 10.19 18.43
CA LEU A 509 -13.53 10.83 17.74
C LEU A 509 -13.37 12.27 18.26
N LEU A 510 -12.16 12.62 18.70
CA LEU A 510 -11.83 13.97 19.13
C LEU A 510 -11.18 14.74 17.99
N GLU A 511 -11.40 16.05 17.95
CA GLU A 511 -10.80 16.93 16.94
C GLU A 511 -9.28 17.03 17.14
N SER A 512 -8.54 16.91 16.04
CA SER A 512 -7.08 16.98 16.04
C SER A 512 -6.62 18.43 16.07
N ASN A 513 -6.01 18.85 17.18
CA ASN A 513 -5.53 20.21 17.40
C ASN A 513 -4.01 20.23 17.56
N ARG A 514 -3.37 21.33 17.16
CA ARG A 514 -1.93 21.54 17.38
C ARG A 514 -1.68 22.00 18.81
N ALA A 515 -0.60 21.53 19.41
CA ALA A 515 -0.14 22.00 20.70
C ALA A 515 0.28 23.47 20.61
N SER A 516 0.00 24.23 21.66
CA SER A 516 0.55 25.57 21.80
C SER A 516 2.06 25.51 22.07
N VAL A 517 2.80 26.54 21.65
CA VAL A 517 4.23 26.66 21.96
C VAL A 517 4.46 26.63 23.48
N GLU A 518 3.56 27.23 24.27
CA GLU A 518 3.63 27.23 25.73
C GLU A 518 3.56 25.81 26.32
N ASP A 519 2.69 24.96 25.77
CA ASP A 519 2.56 23.57 26.23
C ASP A 519 3.79 22.75 25.88
N ILE A 520 4.32 22.90 24.66
CA ILE A 520 5.54 22.19 24.26
C ILE A 520 6.72 22.63 25.15
N CYS A 521 6.78 23.92 25.50
CA CYS A 521 7.81 24.49 26.38
C CYS A 521 7.74 24.03 27.85
N LEU A 522 6.74 23.21 28.23
CA LEU A 522 6.74 22.54 29.54
C LEU A 522 7.87 21.51 29.69
N VAL A 523 8.34 20.97 28.57
CA VAL A 523 9.38 19.93 28.53
C VAL A 523 10.56 20.33 27.67
N HIS A 524 10.34 21.14 26.64
CA HIS A 524 11.36 21.52 25.66
C HIS A 524 11.78 22.97 25.84
N SER A 525 13.02 23.31 25.49
CA SER A 525 13.44 24.71 25.50
C SER A 525 12.76 25.52 24.39
N ALA A 526 12.56 26.81 24.61
CA ALA A 526 12.02 27.71 23.59
C ALA A 526 12.92 27.73 22.33
N ASP A 527 14.24 27.68 22.51
CA ASP A 527 15.21 27.69 21.42
C ASP A 527 15.08 26.43 20.55
N TYR A 528 14.91 25.26 21.17
CA TYR A 528 14.69 24.00 20.44
C TYR A 528 13.35 24.00 19.71
N VAL A 529 12.29 24.50 20.34
CA VAL A 529 10.97 24.61 19.70
C VAL A 529 11.01 25.51 18.46
N GLU A 530 11.69 26.66 18.54
CA GLU A 530 11.87 27.55 17.38
C GLU A 530 12.76 26.92 16.30
N LYS A 531 13.79 26.13 16.66
CA LYS A 531 14.56 25.35 15.68
C LYS A 531 13.69 24.35 14.92
N ILE A 532 12.87 23.56 15.60
CA ILE A 532 11.97 22.62 14.93
C ILE A 532 10.95 23.37 14.08
N LYS A 533 10.39 24.48 14.58
CA LYS A 533 9.46 25.33 13.85
C LYS A 533 10.07 25.97 12.59
N SER A 534 11.37 26.22 12.58
CA SER A 534 12.06 26.76 11.40
C SER A 534 12.08 25.79 10.21
N THR A 535 11.90 24.48 10.44
CA THR A 535 11.87 23.46 9.37
C THR A 535 10.81 23.73 8.30
N GLN A 536 9.68 24.36 8.67
CA GLN A 536 8.61 24.72 7.73
C GLN A 536 9.01 25.75 6.66
N ASN A 537 10.10 26.48 6.91
CA ASN A 537 10.62 27.50 6.00
C ASN A 537 11.82 27.00 5.18
N MET A 538 12.30 25.77 5.44
CA MET A 538 13.41 25.16 4.72
C MET A 538 12.88 24.48 3.46
N SER A 539 13.17 25.06 2.30
CA SER A 539 12.69 24.56 0.99
C SER A 539 13.74 23.72 0.25
N ASN A 540 15.01 23.76 0.69
CA ASN A 540 16.07 22.95 0.10
C ASN A 540 16.26 21.64 0.89
N LYS A 541 16.32 20.53 0.16
CA LYS A 541 16.57 19.20 0.72
C LYS A 541 17.94 19.10 1.42
N GLU A 542 18.96 19.78 0.92
CA GLU A 542 20.30 19.77 1.53
C GLU A 542 20.30 20.43 2.92
N GLU A 543 19.54 21.51 3.08
CA GLU A 543 19.38 22.23 4.35
C GLU A 543 18.65 21.35 5.39
N LEU A 544 17.59 20.64 4.98
CA LEU A 544 16.87 19.68 5.82
C LEU A 544 17.74 18.45 6.19
N GLU A 545 18.60 18.01 5.29
CA GLU A 545 19.57 16.93 5.54
C GLU A 545 20.65 17.38 6.53
N GLU A 546 21.17 18.59 6.39
CA GLU A 546 22.12 19.20 7.34
C GLU A 546 21.47 19.37 8.72
N PHE A 547 20.24 19.86 8.78
CA PHE A 547 19.49 19.97 10.03
C PHE A 547 19.34 18.60 10.70
N SER A 548 18.90 17.58 9.95
CA SER A 548 18.72 16.22 10.45
C SER A 548 20.03 15.64 11.00
N SER A 549 21.17 15.96 10.37
CA SER A 549 22.49 15.46 10.74
C SER A 549 22.99 15.96 12.11
N ASN A 550 22.38 17.01 12.66
CA ASN A 550 22.68 17.51 14.00
C ASN A 550 22.06 16.67 15.13
N TYR A 551 21.21 15.70 14.78
CA TYR A 551 20.48 14.88 15.73
C TYR A 551 20.61 13.40 15.43
N GLU A 552 20.29 12.57 16.42
CA GLU A 552 20.50 11.13 16.36
C GLU A 552 19.25 10.43 15.81
N PHE A 553 19.38 9.78 14.65
CA PHE A 553 18.30 9.00 14.01
C PHE A 553 16.99 9.77 13.82
N ILE A 554 17.06 11.00 13.31
CA ILE A 554 15.88 11.74 12.87
C ILE A 554 15.94 12.03 11.37
N TYR A 555 14.76 12.27 10.81
CA TYR A 555 14.62 12.86 9.49
C TYR A 555 13.56 13.95 9.58
N VAL A 556 13.91 15.15 9.14
CA VAL A 556 12.96 16.27 9.09
C VAL A 556 12.60 16.63 7.65
N ASN A 557 11.42 17.19 7.48
CA ASN A 557 10.95 17.81 6.26
C ASN A 557 10.18 19.10 6.61
N GLU A 558 9.74 19.83 5.58
CA GLU A 558 8.95 21.06 5.73
C GLU A 558 7.68 20.91 6.58
N ASN A 559 7.12 19.70 6.68
CA ASN A 559 5.93 19.41 7.46
C ASN A 559 6.25 18.84 8.86
N THR A 560 7.51 18.79 9.27
CA THR A 560 7.91 18.23 10.58
C THR A 560 7.31 19.01 11.75
N TRP A 561 7.39 20.33 11.73
CA TRP A 561 6.73 21.18 12.73
C TRP A 561 5.24 20.87 12.83
N ASP A 562 4.59 20.78 11.66
CA ASP A 562 3.16 20.55 11.56
C ASP A 562 2.76 19.21 12.15
N ALA A 563 3.45 18.15 11.77
CA ALA A 563 3.23 16.81 12.28
C ALA A 563 3.50 16.70 13.79
N ALA A 564 4.63 17.23 14.26
CA ALA A 564 5.04 17.12 15.66
C ALA A 564 4.14 17.94 16.60
N SER A 565 3.79 19.17 16.19
CA SER A 565 2.87 20.02 16.96
C SER A 565 1.46 19.41 17.02
N LEU A 566 1.00 18.79 15.93
CA LEU A 566 -0.28 18.10 15.88
C LEU A 566 -0.27 16.82 16.73
N SER A 567 0.81 16.03 16.70
CA SER A 567 1.01 14.85 17.55
C SER A 567 0.90 15.20 19.05
N ALA A 568 1.65 16.22 19.49
CA ALA A 568 1.60 16.68 20.88
C ALA A 568 0.22 17.25 21.26
N GLY A 569 -0.40 18.02 20.37
CA GLY A 569 -1.71 18.62 20.64
C GLY A 569 -2.84 17.60 20.70
N CYS A 570 -2.75 16.54 19.90
CA CYS A 570 -3.61 15.38 19.97
C CYS A 570 -3.52 14.67 21.32
N ALA A 571 -2.30 14.45 21.83
CA ALA A 571 -2.08 13.84 23.13
C ALA A 571 -2.65 14.70 24.27
N ILE A 572 -2.42 16.03 24.22
CA ILE A 572 -2.96 16.99 25.20
C ILE A 572 -4.49 16.99 25.16
N THR A 573 -5.09 17.07 23.97
CA THR A 573 -6.54 17.10 23.80
C THR A 573 -7.19 15.86 24.40
N LEU A 574 -6.62 14.68 24.16
CA LEU A 574 -7.09 13.44 24.76
C LEU A 574 -6.99 13.48 26.29
N MET A 575 -5.82 13.86 26.82
CA MET A 575 -5.58 13.92 28.26
C MET A 575 -6.54 14.89 28.97
N GLU A 576 -6.72 16.09 28.43
CA GLU A 576 -7.66 17.06 28.98
C GLU A 576 -9.11 16.56 28.94
N ASN A 577 -9.50 15.86 27.87
CA ASN A 577 -10.84 15.30 27.76
C ASN A 577 -11.08 14.19 28.79
N VAL A 578 -10.10 13.30 28.98
CA VAL A 578 -10.15 12.23 29.98
C VAL A 578 -10.18 12.79 31.40
N LEU A 579 -9.43 13.86 31.69
CA LEU A 579 -9.50 14.53 33.00
C LEU A 579 -10.83 15.24 33.25
N LYS A 580 -11.45 15.82 32.21
CA LYS A 580 -12.76 16.48 32.32
C LYS A 580 -13.91 15.49 32.51
N ASN A 581 -13.74 14.24 32.09
CA ASN A 581 -14.76 13.19 32.14
C ASN A 581 -14.26 11.99 32.97
N PRO A 582 -14.33 12.04 34.32
CA PRO A 582 -13.87 10.95 35.18
C PRO A 582 -14.56 9.61 34.84
N GLY A 583 -13.78 8.52 34.79
CA GLY A 583 -14.27 7.19 34.41
C GLY A 583 -14.10 6.83 32.92
N THR A 584 -13.62 7.79 32.13
CA THR A 584 -13.26 7.60 30.71
C THR A 584 -11.77 7.28 30.55
N ASN A 585 -11.42 6.79 29.36
CA ASN A 585 -10.06 6.49 28.95
C ASN A 585 -9.92 6.80 27.44
N GLY A 586 -8.72 6.71 26.89
CA GLY A 586 -8.61 6.76 25.44
C GLY A 586 -7.23 6.54 24.86
N PHE A 587 -7.19 6.60 23.53
CA PHE A 587 -6.04 6.22 22.73
C PHE A 587 -5.73 7.27 21.65
N ALA A 588 -4.54 7.84 21.67
CA ALA A 588 -4.08 8.75 20.63
C ALA A 588 -3.22 7.99 19.62
N ALA A 589 -3.71 7.84 18.39
CA ALA A 589 -2.94 7.28 17.27
C ALA A 589 -2.11 8.40 16.63
N ILE A 590 -0.97 8.69 17.25
CA ILE A 590 -0.14 9.85 16.93
C ILE A 590 1.22 9.43 16.35
N ARG A 591 1.73 10.22 15.40
CA ARG A 591 3.11 10.23 14.92
C ARG A 591 3.47 11.67 14.52
N PRO A 592 4.72 12.13 14.71
CA PRO A 592 5.87 11.41 15.25
C PRO A 592 5.75 11.13 16.75
N PRO A 593 6.47 10.11 17.26
CA PRO A 593 6.53 9.80 18.68
C PRO A 593 7.38 10.83 19.46
N GLY A 594 7.56 10.58 20.75
CA GLY A 594 8.09 11.54 21.70
C GLY A 594 9.00 11.02 22.81
N HIS A 595 8.91 9.76 23.23
CA HIS A 595 9.56 9.32 24.48
C HIS A 595 11.12 9.44 24.52
N HIS A 596 11.79 9.50 23.37
CA HIS A 596 13.23 9.77 23.26
C HIS A 596 13.60 11.26 23.21
N ALA A 597 12.64 12.15 22.89
CA ALA A 597 12.91 13.58 22.74
C ALA A 597 13.26 14.22 24.09
N SER A 598 14.45 14.81 24.14
CA SER A 598 15.02 15.45 25.33
C SER A 598 14.78 16.97 25.30
N PHE A 599 15.14 17.68 26.38
CA PHE A 599 14.90 19.11 26.57
C PHE A 599 15.34 19.99 25.37
N ASP A 600 16.44 19.63 24.70
CA ASP A 600 17.05 20.41 23.61
C ASP A 600 17.37 19.59 22.35
N ALA A 601 16.92 18.33 22.29
CA ALA A 601 17.27 17.46 21.16
C ALA A 601 16.21 16.41 20.84
N ALA A 602 15.89 16.32 19.54
CA ALA A 602 15.20 15.21 18.92
C ALA A 602 16.10 13.97 18.88
N CYS A 603 15.51 12.78 18.97
CA CYS A 603 16.26 11.53 18.98
C CYS A 603 15.36 10.35 18.58
N GLY A 604 15.87 9.39 17.81
CA GLY A 604 15.14 8.14 17.52
C GLY A 604 13.75 8.42 16.98
N VAL A 605 13.68 9.26 15.94
CA VAL A 605 12.43 9.75 15.28
C VAL A 605 11.46 10.53 16.18
N CYS A 606 11.78 10.71 17.47
CA CYS A 606 10.99 11.49 18.40
C CYS A 606 11.35 12.97 18.33
N ILE A 607 10.33 13.82 18.12
CA ILE A 607 10.52 15.27 17.97
C ILE A 607 10.11 16.01 19.25
N PHE A 608 8.87 15.81 19.71
CA PHE A 608 8.38 16.37 20.98
C PHE A 608 7.92 15.26 21.89
N ASN A 609 8.32 15.32 23.15
CA ASN A 609 7.95 14.35 24.17
C ASN A 609 6.49 14.46 24.61
N ASN A 610 5.60 13.85 23.82
CA ASN A 610 4.14 13.93 23.98
C ASN A 610 3.70 13.53 25.40
N VAL A 611 4.18 12.38 25.89
CA VAL A 611 3.78 11.84 27.21
C VAL A 611 4.24 12.74 28.36
N ALA A 612 5.47 13.27 28.32
CA ALA A 612 5.99 14.13 29.36
C ALA A 612 5.31 15.51 29.34
N ILE A 613 4.99 16.04 28.15
CA ILE A 613 4.21 17.29 28.00
C ILE A 613 2.85 17.11 28.66
N CYS A 614 2.14 16.01 28.36
CA CYS A 614 0.87 15.68 28.99
C CYS A 614 0.99 15.56 30.52
N ALA A 615 2.03 14.90 31.03
CA ALA A 615 2.24 14.75 32.47
C ALA A 615 2.45 16.11 33.17
N LYS A 616 3.31 16.98 32.62
CA LYS A 616 3.57 18.33 33.14
C LYS A 616 2.34 19.22 33.04
N LYS A 617 1.59 19.13 31.94
CA LYS A 617 0.33 19.87 31.77
C LYS A 617 -0.71 19.41 32.78
N ALA A 618 -0.87 18.11 33.00
CA ALA A 618 -1.77 17.56 34.02
C ALA A 618 -1.42 18.05 35.43
N ARG A 619 -0.13 18.12 35.79
CA ARG A 619 0.32 18.74 37.06
C ARG A 619 -0.14 20.20 37.17
N LYS A 620 0.01 21.01 36.10
CA LYS A 620 -0.50 22.39 36.05
C LYS A 620 -2.03 22.48 36.16
N LEU A 621 -2.75 21.48 35.69
CA LEU A 621 -4.21 21.37 35.78
C LEU A 621 -4.69 20.83 37.15
N GLY A 622 -3.78 20.60 38.10
CA GLY A 622 -4.13 20.23 39.48
C GLY A 622 -4.10 18.73 39.78
N VAL A 623 -3.59 17.89 38.87
CA VAL A 623 -3.38 16.46 39.15
C VAL A 623 -2.11 16.30 39.99
N ASP A 624 -2.21 15.82 41.23
CA ASP A 624 -1.11 15.67 42.19
C ASP A 624 -0.12 14.56 41.83
N ARG A 625 -0.63 13.44 41.34
CA ARG A 625 0.14 12.21 41.09
C ARG A 625 -0.14 11.66 39.70
N VAL A 626 0.83 11.77 38.81
CA VAL A 626 0.79 11.21 37.43
C VAL A 626 1.77 10.06 37.32
N LEU A 627 1.30 8.88 36.91
CA LEU A 627 2.16 7.74 36.60
C LEU A 627 2.31 7.61 35.09
N ILE A 628 3.55 7.54 34.62
CA ILE A 628 3.87 7.15 33.25
C ILE A 628 4.30 5.68 33.25
N VAL A 629 3.65 4.87 32.43
CA VAL A 629 4.08 3.49 32.13
C VAL A 629 4.58 3.46 30.70
N ASP A 630 5.87 3.25 30.54
CA ASP A 630 6.53 3.12 29.25
C ASP A 630 6.84 1.65 29.00
N TRP A 631 6.10 1.03 28.09
CA TRP A 631 6.31 -0.37 27.69
C TRP A 631 6.92 -0.50 26.30
N ASP A 632 7.41 0.60 25.75
CA ASP A 632 8.17 0.61 24.52
C ASP A 632 9.51 -0.11 24.72
N VAL A 633 9.92 -0.95 23.77
CA VAL A 633 11.13 -1.77 23.95
C VAL A 633 12.39 -0.93 24.01
N HIS A 634 12.37 0.30 23.49
CA HIS A 634 13.46 1.25 23.62
C HIS A 634 13.25 2.10 24.88
N ALA A 635 14.34 2.36 25.62
CA ALA A 635 14.24 3.15 26.84
C ALA A 635 13.77 4.58 26.52
N GLY A 636 12.71 5.07 27.18
CA GLY A 636 12.22 6.44 27.05
C GLY A 636 13.06 7.49 27.77
N GLN A 637 14.32 7.70 27.34
CA GLN A 637 15.27 8.59 28.00
C GLN A 637 14.85 10.03 28.09
N GLY A 638 14.23 10.54 27.02
CA GLY A 638 13.71 11.89 26.98
C GLY A 638 12.70 12.08 28.11
N THR A 639 11.83 11.08 28.28
CA THR A 639 10.82 11.08 29.34
C THR A 639 11.45 10.98 30.72
N GLN A 640 12.44 10.09 30.90
CA GLN A 640 13.17 9.95 32.15
C GLN A 640 13.78 11.28 32.62
N TYR A 641 14.43 12.02 31.72
CA TYR A 641 15.02 13.32 32.05
C TYR A 641 13.97 14.41 32.29
N ALA A 642 12.86 14.40 31.53
CA ALA A 642 11.81 15.41 31.67
C ALA A 642 11.09 15.37 33.03
N VAL A 643 11.05 14.21 33.69
CA VAL A 643 10.33 14.01 34.96
C VAL A 643 11.24 13.98 36.21
N GLU A 644 12.56 14.02 36.02
CA GLU A 644 13.55 13.82 37.10
C GLU A 644 13.38 14.77 38.28
N ASN A 645 12.98 16.02 38.02
CA ASN A 645 12.84 17.06 39.04
C ASN A 645 11.40 17.24 39.57
N ASP A 646 10.48 16.32 39.27
CA ASP A 646 9.07 16.43 39.64
C ASP A 646 8.60 15.21 40.42
N THR A 647 8.56 15.33 41.74
CA THR A 647 8.16 14.23 42.63
C THR A 647 6.69 13.83 42.49
N GLY A 648 5.87 14.65 41.81
CA GLY A 648 4.48 14.33 41.47
C GLY A 648 4.33 13.48 40.22
N ILE A 649 5.42 13.20 39.50
CA ILE A 649 5.44 12.35 38.31
C ILE A 649 6.39 11.18 38.55
N ARG A 650 5.90 9.96 38.30
CA ARG A 650 6.71 8.74 38.36
C ARG A 650 6.72 8.07 36.99
N LEU A 651 7.86 7.50 36.62
CA LEU A 651 8.02 6.71 35.39
C LEU A 651 8.35 5.26 35.74
N ILE A 652 7.71 4.31 35.07
CA ILE A 652 8.17 2.91 34.98
C ILE A 652 8.50 2.68 33.51
N SER A 653 9.76 2.40 33.19
CA SER A 653 10.21 2.16 31.81
C SER A 653 10.69 0.73 31.65
N ILE A 654 9.97 -0.06 30.85
CA ILE A 654 10.29 -1.44 30.50
C ILE A 654 10.98 -1.43 29.15
N HIS A 655 12.27 -1.73 29.11
CA HIS A 655 13.03 -1.60 27.87
C HIS A 655 14.11 -2.66 27.79
N ARG A 656 14.51 -2.98 26.57
CA ARG A 656 15.65 -3.85 26.31
C ARG A 656 16.94 -3.14 26.68
N PHE A 657 17.83 -3.88 27.33
CA PHE A 657 19.09 -3.34 27.84
C PHE A 657 20.28 -4.23 27.47
N GLU A 658 20.11 -5.56 27.58
CA GLU A 658 21.18 -6.53 27.31
C GLU A 658 22.50 -6.16 28.02
N HIS A 659 22.42 -5.88 29.31
CA HIS A 659 23.56 -5.43 30.12
C HIS A 659 24.30 -4.20 29.56
N GLY A 660 23.56 -3.26 28.97
CA GLY A 660 24.12 -2.01 28.45
C GLY A 660 24.66 -2.13 27.03
N THR A 661 24.17 -3.10 26.26
CA THR A 661 24.52 -3.23 24.83
C THR A 661 23.39 -2.80 23.89
N PHE A 662 22.17 -2.57 24.41
CA PHE A 662 21.02 -2.15 23.61
C PHE A 662 20.73 -0.63 23.71
N TRP A 663 20.65 0.03 22.55
CA TRP A 663 20.41 1.47 22.47
C TRP A 663 19.09 1.88 23.16
N PRO A 664 19.04 3.00 23.92
CA PRO A 664 20.06 4.03 24.10
C PRO A 664 21.01 3.89 25.32
N ASN A 665 21.06 2.75 26.03
CA ASN A 665 21.97 2.46 27.17
C ASN A 665 22.08 3.57 28.24
N LEU A 666 21.25 3.54 29.30
CA LEU A 666 21.17 4.67 30.24
C LEU A 666 21.19 4.32 31.73
N PRO A 667 21.72 5.23 32.58
CA PRO A 667 21.74 5.06 34.02
C PRO A 667 20.35 5.29 34.63
N GLU A 668 20.16 4.73 35.82
CA GLU A 668 18.95 4.95 36.62
C GLU A 668 18.88 6.38 37.19
N ASN A 669 17.65 6.84 37.47
CA ASN A 669 17.39 8.09 38.18
C ASN A 669 16.30 7.93 39.26
N LYS A 670 16.12 8.95 40.09
CA LYS A 670 15.30 8.86 41.32
C LYS A 670 13.79 8.76 41.12
N ASN A 671 13.26 9.26 40.00
CA ASN A 671 11.82 9.27 39.69
C ASN A 671 11.45 8.23 38.61
N THR A 672 12.34 7.29 38.32
CA THR A 672 12.13 6.23 37.31
C THR A 672 12.49 4.88 37.87
N ILE A 673 11.59 3.91 37.68
CA ILE A 673 11.90 2.49 37.78
C ILE A 673 12.26 2.00 36.39
N ASN A 674 13.53 1.69 36.18
CA ASN A 674 14.00 1.07 34.93
C ASN A 674 13.90 -0.45 35.06
N VAL A 675 13.18 -1.09 34.15
CA VAL A 675 13.00 -2.55 34.09
C VAL A 675 13.78 -3.08 32.89
N PRO A 676 15.06 -3.47 33.05
CA PRO A 676 15.90 -3.89 31.94
C PRO A 676 15.54 -5.31 31.48
N LEU A 677 15.25 -5.46 30.19
CA LEU A 677 15.15 -6.76 29.53
C LEU A 677 16.54 -7.18 29.04
N ASN A 678 17.19 -8.07 29.80
CA ASN A 678 18.59 -8.44 29.59
C ASN A 678 18.81 -9.57 28.58
N GLN A 679 17.76 -9.98 27.88
CA GLN A 679 17.81 -11.01 26.85
C GLN A 679 16.73 -10.79 25.81
N LYS A 680 16.98 -11.28 24.58
CA LYS A 680 16.01 -11.25 23.47
C LYS A 680 15.03 -12.42 23.54
N GLY A 681 13.88 -12.24 22.92
CA GLY A 681 12.87 -13.30 22.74
C GLY A 681 11.94 -13.43 23.93
N TYR A 682 11.84 -12.39 24.76
CA TYR A 682 10.80 -12.27 25.77
C TYR A 682 9.44 -12.11 25.11
N GLY A 683 8.43 -12.75 25.69
CA GLY A 683 7.07 -12.75 25.20
C GLY A 683 6.06 -12.43 26.30
N ASP A 684 4.85 -12.97 26.16
CA ASP A 684 3.71 -12.66 27.02
C ASP A 684 3.98 -12.93 28.50
N SER A 685 4.68 -14.02 28.82
CA SER A 685 5.01 -14.40 30.20
C SER A 685 5.84 -13.36 30.93
N GLU A 686 6.83 -12.80 30.24
CA GLU A 686 7.74 -11.83 30.80
C GLU A 686 7.02 -10.52 31.11
N TYR A 687 6.28 -9.99 30.13
CA TYR A 687 5.49 -8.77 30.29
C TYR A 687 4.38 -8.93 31.32
N ALA A 688 3.70 -10.08 31.35
CA ALA A 688 2.72 -10.40 32.40
C ALA A 688 3.34 -10.42 33.79
N SER A 689 4.57 -10.96 33.92
CA SER A 689 5.28 -11.00 35.20
C SER A 689 5.65 -9.60 35.68
N ILE A 690 6.19 -8.76 34.80
CA ILE A 690 6.53 -7.36 35.13
C ILE A 690 5.27 -6.61 35.58
N PHE A 691 4.16 -6.77 34.86
CA PHE A 691 2.90 -6.12 35.23
C PHE A 691 2.40 -6.56 36.60
N ASN A 692 2.34 -7.87 36.86
CA ASN A 692 1.74 -8.39 38.09
C ASN A 692 2.63 -8.23 39.33
N PHE A 693 3.96 -8.28 39.19
CA PHE A 693 4.89 -8.22 40.33
C PHE A 693 5.50 -6.84 40.58
N LEU A 694 5.41 -5.91 39.63
CA LEU A 694 5.99 -4.57 39.76
C LEU A 694 4.99 -3.46 39.47
N VAL A 695 4.45 -3.39 38.25
CA VAL A 695 3.60 -2.25 37.82
C VAL A 695 2.34 -2.13 38.68
N MET A 696 1.56 -3.21 38.80
CA MET A 696 0.30 -3.19 39.55
C MET A 696 0.50 -2.94 41.06
N PRO A 697 1.48 -3.57 41.74
CA PRO A 697 1.85 -3.21 43.11
C PRO A 697 2.23 -1.74 43.31
N VAL A 698 3.02 -1.17 42.40
CA VAL A 698 3.43 0.25 42.47
C VAL A 698 2.22 1.18 42.33
N ILE A 699 1.29 0.87 41.42
CA ILE A 699 0.04 1.62 41.27
C ILE A 699 -0.82 1.52 42.55
N ALA A 700 -0.95 0.31 43.10
CA ALA A 700 -1.74 0.07 44.30
C ALA A 700 -1.22 0.84 45.53
N ASP A 701 0.10 0.98 45.69
CA ASP A 701 0.67 1.74 46.80
C ASP A 701 0.70 3.26 46.54
N TRP A 702 1.07 3.70 45.33
CA TRP A 702 1.25 5.13 45.05
C TRP A 702 -0.05 5.86 44.72
N GLN A 703 -1.08 5.14 44.27
CA GLN A 703 -2.42 5.66 43.99
C GLN A 703 -2.39 6.88 43.05
N PRO A 704 -1.93 6.74 41.79
CA PRO A 704 -1.95 7.82 40.82
C PRO A 704 -3.38 8.30 40.55
N GLN A 705 -3.52 9.58 40.23
CA GLN A 705 -4.79 10.18 39.78
C GLN A 705 -4.93 10.16 38.25
N LEU A 706 -3.83 9.96 37.52
CA LEU A 706 -3.78 9.84 36.08
C LEU A 706 -2.68 8.84 35.70
N ILE A 707 -2.99 7.94 34.77
CA ILE A 707 -2.02 7.04 34.16
C ILE A 707 -1.88 7.43 32.69
N LEU A 708 -0.63 7.69 32.27
CA LEU A 708 -0.25 7.92 30.89
C LEU A 708 0.62 6.75 30.43
N VAL A 709 0.38 6.25 29.23
CA VAL A 709 1.15 5.12 28.69
C VAL A 709 1.86 5.54 27.42
N SER A 710 3.19 5.40 27.40
CA SER A 710 3.95 5.40 26.16
C SER A 710 3.76 4.04 25.51
N CYS A 711 2.89 4.01 24.50
CA CYS A 711 2.38 2.79 23.91
C CYS A 711 3.24 2.39 22.70
N GLY A 712 4.38 1.76 22.98
CA GLY A 712 5.25 1.13 21.97
C GLY A 712 4.80 -0.29 21.62
N PHE A 713 4.70 -0.59 20.32
CA PHE A 713 4.43 -1.95 19.80
C PHE A 713 5.65 -2.61 19.15
N ASP A 714 6.85 -2.09 19.43
CA ASP A 714 8.09 -2.60 18.85
C ASP A 714 8.65 -3.85 19.52
N ALA A 715 8.18 -4.21 20.72
CA ALA A 715 8.37 -5.56 21.26
C ALA A 715 7.43 -6.61 20.64
N ALA A 716 6.48 -6.21 19.78
CA ALA A 716 5.51 -7.12 19.21
C ALA A 716 6.16 -8.10 18.23
N LEU A 717 5.56 -9.29 18.12
CA LEU A 717 5.94 -10.30 17.14
C LEU A 717 6.13 -9.67 15.75
N GLY A 718 7.30 -9.89 15.14
CA GLY A 718 7.62 -9.45 13.77
C GLY A 718 8.20 -8.05 13.61
N ASP A 719 8.26 -7.24 14.67
CA ASP A 719 8.69 -5.82 14.63
C ASP A 719 10.23 -5.61 14.61
N GLY A 720 11.01 -6.69 14.53
CA GLY A 720 12.46 -6.62 14.32
C GLY A 720 13.29 -6.33 15.59
N ALA A 721 12.67 -5.88 16.70
CA ALA A 721 13.33 -5.75 18.00
C ALA A 721 13.71 -7.10 18.65
N LYS A 722 13.33 -8.22 18.02
CA LYS A 722 13.64 -9.61 18.42
C LYS A 722 12.97 -10.07 19.72
N GLU A 723 11.98 -9.33 20.19
CA GLU A 723 11.02 -9.82 21.19
C GLU A 723 9.85 -10.54 20.50
N GLU A 724 9.09 -11.30 21.28
CA GLU A 724 8.01 -12.18 20.80
C GLU A 724 6.68 -11.91 21.52
N VAL A 725 6.42 -10.65 21.90
CA VAL A 725 5.18 -10.26 22.58
C VAL A 725 4.01 -10.33 21.62
N THR A 726 2.92 -11.00 22.01
CA THR A 726 1.74 -11.10 21.17
C THR A 726 0.93 -9.79 21.21
N PRO A 727 0.29 -9.38 20.09
CA PRO A 727 -0.69 -8.29 20.11
C PRO A 727 -1.76 -8.38 21.21
N GLY A 728 -2.12 -9.61 21.58
CA GLY A 728 -3.02 -9.91 22.67
C GLY A 728 -2.53 -9.43 24.05
N MET A 729 -1.23 -9.55 24.31
CA MET A 729 -0.62 -9.13 25.58
C MET A 729 -0.77 -7.63 25.82
N TYR A 730 -0.68 -6.79 24.79
CA TYR A 730 -0.96 -5.35 24.89
C TYR A 730 -2.40 -5.06 25.33
N GLY A 731 -3.37 -5.82 24.81
CA GLY A 731 -4.75 -5.77 25.29
C GLY A 731 -4.87 -6.21 26.75
N TYR A 732 -4.14 -7.24 27.18
CA TYR A 732 -4.13 -7.68 28.59
C TYR A 732 -3.57 -6.61 29.53
N MET A 733 -2.41 -6.02 29.20
CA MET A 733 -1.80 -4.96 29.99
C MET A 733 -2.72 -3.75 30.07
N THR A 734 -3.34 -3.36 28.95
CA THR A 734 -4.33 -2.29 28.90
C THR A 734 -5.54 -2.61 29.78
N GLY A 735 -6.10 -3.80 29.66
CA GLY A 735 -7.25 -4.24 30.45
C GLY A 735 -6.99 -4.25 31.97
N LYS A 736 -5.76 -4.55 32.38
CA LYS A 736 -5.33 -4.45 33.78
C LYS A 736 -5.35 -3.00 34.27
N LEU A 737 -4.82 -2.07 33.47
CA LEU A 737 -4.81 -0.65 33.81
C LEU A 737 -6.22 -0.05 33.84
N THR A 738 -7.06 -0.38 32.85
CA THR A 738 -8.46 0.12 32.81
C THR A 738 -9.28 -0.38 33.99
N SER A 739 -9.02 -1.61 34.47
CA SER A 739 -9.78 -2.20 35.57
C SER A 739 -9.62 -1.46 36.91
N LEU A 740 -8.64 -0.55 37.02
CA LEU A 740 -8.39 0.26 38.20
C LEU A 740 -9.34 1.46 38.31
N GLY A 741 -10.06 1.82 37.25
CA GLY A 741 -10.94 2.99 37.23
C GLY A 741 -10.20 4.34 37.31
N ILE A 742 -8.87 4.34 37.18
CA ILE A 742 -8.05 5.56 37.14
C ILE A 742 -8.08 6.11 35.69
N PRO A 743 -8.25 7.43 35.50
CA PRO A 743 -8.15 8.05 34.18
C PRO A 743 -6.89 7.59 33.43
N LEU A 744 -7.07 7.09 32.20
CA LEU A 744 -6.03 6.39 31.45
C LEU A 744 -5.94 6.91 30.00
N CYS A 745 -4.75 7.36 29.61
CA CYS A 745 -4.46 7.77 28.24
C CYS A 745 -3.29 6.95 27.68
N LEU A 746 -3.48 6.38 26.49
CA LEU A 746 -2.44 5.65 25.76
C LEU A 746 -2.03 6.46 24.53
N PHE A 747 -0.72 6.66 24.34
CA PHE A 747 -0.17 7.41 23.22
C PHE A 747 0.67 6.48 22.36
N PHE A 748 0.37 6.39 21.07
CA PHE A 748 1.13 5.52 20.17
C PHE A 748 2.56 6.06 19.96
N GLU A 749 3.58 5.32 20.41
CA GLU A 749 4.97 5.81 20.50
C GLU A 749 5.99 4.95 19.69
N GLY A 750 5.73 3.66 19.47
CA GLY A 750 6.72 2.77 18.84
C GLY A 750 6.11 1.61 18.05
N GLY A 751 6.92 0.97 17.22
CA GLY A 751 6.54 -0.11 16.29
C GLY A 751 6.83 0.24 14.83
N TYR A 752 7.34 -0.73 14.09
CA TYR A 752 7.80 -0.61 12.70
C TYR A 752 7.18 -1.62 11.73
N TRP A 753 6.44 -2.62 12.24
CA TRP A 753 5.80 -3.63 11.42
C TRP A 753 4.26 -3.50 11.43
N ALA A 754 3.77 -2.91 10.34
CA ALA A 754 2.38 -2.50 10.11
C ALA A 754 1.31 -3.49 10.57
N GLN A 755 1.50 -4.78 10.29
CA GLN A 755 0.49 -5.79 10.58
C GLN A 755 0.38 -6.07 12.09
N SER A 756 1.50 -6.16 12.81
CA SER A 756 1.46 -6.30 14.27
C SER A 756 0.86 -5.08 14.92
N ILE A 757 1.31 -3.89 14.52
CA ILE A 757 0.82 -2.60 15.04
C ILE A 757 -0.71 -2.53 14.94
N ALA A 758 -1.27 -2.90 13.79
CA ALA A 758 -2.71 -2.89 13.57
C ALA A 758 -3.47 -3.80 14.57
N TYR A 759 -2.97 -5.02 14.80
CA TYR A 759 -3.58 -5.92 15.79
C TYR A 759 -3.36 -5.43 17.22
N CYS A 760 -2.18 -4.91 17.56
CA CYS A 760 -1.88 -4.39 18.90
C CYS A 760 -2.80 -3.22 19.24
N ALA A 761 -2.97 -2.28 18.31
CA ALA A 761 -3.91 -1.17 18.43
C ALA A 761 -5.35 -1.67 18.58
N ARG A 762 -5.78 -2.68 17.81
CA ARG A 762 -7.11 -3.28 17.94
C ARG A 762 -7.36 -3.87 19.33
N PHE A 763 -6.44 -4.68 19.85
CA PHE A 763 -6.59 -5.28 21.19
C PHE A 763 -6.55 -4.26 22.30
N THR A 764 -5.67 -3.27 22.18
CA THR A 764 -5.54 -2.15 23.11
C THR A 764 -6.83 -1.33 23.14
N LEU A 765 -7.33 -0.91 21.98
CA LEU A 765 -8.58 -0.13 21.89
C LEU A 765 -9.78 -0.93 22.38
N ASN A 766 -9.87 -2.22 22.04
CA ASN A 766 -10.93 -3.07 22.55
C ASN A 766 -10.91 -3.16 24.09
N ALA A 767 -9.73 -3.34 24.69
CA ALA A 767 -9.58 -3.37 26.16
C ALA A 767 -9.98 -2.04 26.82
N LEU A 768 -9.68 -0.90 26.19
CA LEU A 768 -10.15 0.43 26.62
C LEU A 768 -11.69 0.53 26.62
N ILE A 769 -12.33 0.03 25.56
CA ILE A 769 -13.79 0.05 25.41
C ILE A 769 -14.47 -0.88 26.43
N VAL A 770 -14.05 -2.14 26.51
CA VAL A 770 -14.72 -3.14 27.38
C VAL A 770 -14.27 -3.05 28.84
N LYS A 771 -13.22 -2.26 29.12
CA LYS A 771 -12.59 -2.07 30.44
C LYS A 771 -12.13 -3.37 31.10
N GLU A 772 -11.90 -4.42 30.31
CA GLU A 772 -11.44 -5.74 30.75
C GLU A 772 -10.28 -6.23 29.88
N ALA A 773 -9.48 -7.15 30.42
CA ALA A 773 -8.48 -7.87 29.63
C ALA A 773 -9.17 -8.75 28.58
N PRO A 774 -8.65 -8.83 27.34
CA PRO A 774 -9.22 -9.68 26.31
C PRO A 774 -9.21 -11.15 26.75
N LYS A 775 -10.32 -11.85 26.47
CA LYS A 775 -10.44 -13.30 26.68
C LYS A 775 -9.74 -14.05 25.55
N ILE A 776 -8.42 -14.03 25.57
CA ILE A 776 -7.54 -14.69 24.61
C ILE A 776 -6.59 -15.63 25.33
N ASP A 777 -6.19 -16.70 24.64
CA ASP A 777 -5.15 -17.59 25.14
C ASP A 777 -3.80 -16.89 24.98
N LEU A 778 -3.25 -16.39 26.08
CA LEU A 778 -1.91 -15.82 26.12
C LEU A 778 -0.91 -16.97 26.14
N HIS A 779 0.20 -16.84 25.41
CA HIS A 779 1.22 -17.89 25.34
C HIS A 779 2.13 -17.88 26.58
N LEU A 780 1.51 -18.12 27.74
CA LEU A 780 2.18 -18.12 29.02
C LEU A 780 3.03 -19.39 29.16
N SER A 781 4.31 -19.25 28.87
CA SER A 781 5.35 -20.23 29.17
C SER A 781 6.06 -19.92 30.49
N LYS A 782 6.98 -20.80 30.93
CA LYS A 782 7.81 -20.51 32.10
C LYS A 782 8.68 -19.28 31.79
N PRO A 783 8.62 -18.19 32.60
CA PRO A 783 9.42 -17.00 32.35
C PRO A 783 10.91 -17.32 32.28
N HIS A 784 11.63 -16.63 31.39
CA HIS A 784 13.06 -16.83 31.25
C HIS A 784 13.79 -16.47 32.56
N PRO A 785 14.76 -17.30 33.05
CA PRO A 785 15.45 -17.03 34.31
C PRO A 785 16.12 -15.66 34.42
N SER A 786 16.64 -15.11 33.32
CA SER A 786 17.23 -13.77 33.27
C SER A 786 16.23 -12.65 33.57
N LEU A 787 14.92 -12.87 33.33
CA LEU A 787 13.91 -11.91 33.76
C LEU A 787 13.82 -11.88 35.28
N LEU A 788 13.86 -13.03 35.96
CA LEU A 788 13.78 -13.06 37.42
C LEU A 788 14.91 -12.24 38.04
N GLU A 789 16.14 -12.39 37.54
CA GLU A 789 17.27 -11.59 38.00
C GLU A 789 17.05 -10.10 37.75
N SER A 790 16.56 -9.73 36.56
CA SER A 790 16.30 -8.33 36.19
C SER A 790 15.18 -7.71 37.04
N LEU A 791 14.07 -8.42 37.19
CA LEU A 791 12.91 -8.01 37.98
C LEU A 791 13.27 -7.84 39.45
N PHE A 792 13.96 -8.81 40.05
CA PHE A 792 14.34 -8.71 41.46
C PHE A 792 15.41 -7.65 41.72
N SER A 793 16.36 -7.48 40.80
CA SER A 793 17.33 -6.38 40.88
C SER A 793 16.61 -5.03 40.81
N THR A 794 15.65 -4.89 39.90
CA THR A 794 14.82 -3.69 39.77
C THR A 794 14.05 -3.40 41.06
N MET A 795 13.40 -4.42 41.64
CA MET A 795 12.67 -4.29 42.91
C MET A 795 13.58 -3.86 44.07
N TYR A 796 14.82 -4.37 44.09
CA TYR A 796 15.81 -4.00 45.11
C TYR A 796 16.29 -2.55 44.96
N VAL A 797 16.60 -2.11 43.74
CA VAL A 797 17.08 -0.72 43.54
C VAL A 797 15.92 0.29 43.66
N SER A 798 14.70 -0.14 43.42
CA SER A 798 13.47 0.65 43.64
C SER A 798 12.96 0.59 45.08
N GLU A 799 13.80 0.18 46.05
CA GLU A 799 13.41 0.05 47.46
C GLU A 799 12.80 1.37 47.98
N GLY A 800 11.55 1.28 48.46
CA GLY A 800 10.79 2.43 48.96
C GLY A 800 9.75 3.02 47.98
N TRP A 801 9.67 2.51 46.75
CA TRP A 801 8.60 2.88 45.82
C TRP A 801 7.25 2.26 46.12
N SER A 802 7.27 1.02 46.65
CA SER A 802 6.09 0.24 47.02
C SER A 802 6.41 -0.67 48.20
N ASN A 803 5.58 -0.60 49.24
CA ASN A 803 5.62 -1.50 50.39
C ASN A 803 5.27 -2.94 49.97
N ILE A 804 4.33 -3.11 49.05
CA ILE A 804 3.95 -4.42 48.51
C ILE A 804 5.15 -5.07 47.80
N VAL A 805 5.86 -4.32 46.96
CA VAL A 805 7.10 -4.78 46.30
C VAL A 805 8.15 -5.19 47.32
N ASN A 806 8.36 -4.39 48.37
CA ASN A 806 9.32 -4.69 49.43
C ASN A 806 8.98 -5.98 50.20
N ILE A 807 7.69 -6.21 50.51
CA ILE A 807 7.25 -7.45 51.17
C ILE A 807 7.56 -8.66 50.29
N TRP A 808 7.25 -8.59 48.99
CA TRP A 808 7.56 -9.65 48.04
C TRP A 808 9.05 -9.91 47.94
N LEU A 809 9.87 -8.86 47.84
CA LEU A 809 11.32 -8.97 47.77
C LEU A 809 11.90 -9.65 49.03
N ASN A 810 11.42 -9.26 50.21
CA ASN A 810 11.82 -9.87 51.48
C ASN A 810 11.46 -11.36 51.55
N TYR A 811 10.24 -11.72 51.12
CA TYR A 811 9.82 -13.12 51.08
C TYR A 811 10.64 -13.96 50.11
N VAL A 812 10.96 -13.41 48.93
CA VAL A 812 11.82 -14.08 47.95
C VAL A 812 13.24 -14.24 48.48
N ASN A 813 13.81 -13.24 49.15
CA ASN A 813 15.13 -13.35 49.77
C ASN A 813 15.15 -14.42 50.89
N GLU A 814 14.09 -14.53 51.69
CA GLU A 814 13.94 -15.59 52.68
C GLU A 814 13.89 -16.98 52.04
N LEU A 815 13.11 -17.15 50.97
CA LEU A 815 13.06 -18.39 50.20
C LEU A 815 14.41 -18.73 49.56
N ARG A 816 15.14 -17.74 49.06
CA ARG A 816 16.49 -17.95 48.51
C ARG A 816 17.45 -18.42 49.59
N ARG A 817 17.43 -17.77 50.76
CA ARG A 817 18.27 -18.12 51.91
C ARG A 817 18.00 -19.55 52.40
N THR A 818 16.73 -19.92 52.56
CA THR A 818 16.33 -21.27 53.01
C THR A 818 16.69 -22.37 52.01
N ASN A 819 16.76 -22.06 50.71
CA ASN A 819 17.19 -22.98 49.66
C ASN A 819 18.71 -22.91 49.35
N GLY A 820 19.51 -22.24 50.18
CA GLY A 820 20.96 -22.11 49.98
C GLY A 820 21.36 -21.27 48.75
N MET A 821 20.44 -20.50 48.18
CA MET A 821 20.70 -19.58 47.08
C MET A 821 21.15 -18.23 47.63
N ARG A 822 22.04 -17.55 46.89
CA ARG A 822 22.51 -16.20 47.25
C ARG A 822 21.34 -15.20 47.24
N GLU A 823 21.30 -14.33 48.24
CA GLU A 823 20.39 -13.17 48.29
C GLU A 823 20.55 -12.30 47.04
N ILE A 824 19.46 -11.70 46.60
CA ILE A 824 19.50 -10.73 45.51
C ILE A 824 20.26 -9.51 46.05
N THR A 825 21.41 -9.21 45.42
CA THR A 825 22.26 -8.06 45.73
C THR A 825 22.59 -7.37 44.42
N THR A 826 22.67 -6.05 44.40
CA THR A 826 23.04 -5.27 43.20
C THR A 826 24.33 -5.81 42.56
N PRO A 827 24.49 -5.74 41.23
CA PRO A 827 25.81 -5.82 40.60
C PRO A 827 26.72 -4.73 41.20
N LYS A 828 27.99 -5.09 41.47
CA LYS A 828 29.02 -4.16 41.97
C LYS A 828 29.57 -3.22 40.92
N ASP A 829 29.14 -3.34 39.67
CA ASP A 829 29.74 -2.60 38.57
C ASP A 829 29.16 -1.19 38.54
N GLU A 830 29.96 -0.25 39.04
CA GLU A 830 29.82 1.17 38.74
C GLU A 830 29.60 1.34 37.24
N TYR A 831 28.45 1.91 36.92
CA TYR A 831 28.01 2.24 35.59
C TYR A 831 29.09 3.07 34.86
N LYS A 832 29.79 2.45 33.90
CA LYS A 832 30.73 3.15 33.00
C LYS A 832 30.21 3.09 31.58
N SER A 833 29.14 3.83 31.28
CA SER A 833 28.85 4.17 29.89
C SER A 833 29.56 5.48 29.53
N LYS A 834 30.33 5.46 28.45
CA LYS A 834 30.76 6.67 27.74
C LYS A 834 29.90 6.76 26.49
N ARG A 835 29.19 7.87 26.33
CA ARG A 835 28.49 8.21 25.10
C ARG A 835 29.51 8.81 24.12
N GLU A 836 29.96 8.04 23.14
CA GLU A 836 30.66 8.58 21.97
C GLU A 836 29.63 8.79 20.85
N ILE A 837 29.23 10.04 20.63
CA ILE A 837 28.39 10.43 19.50
C ILE A 837 29.33 10.75 18.34
N SER A 838 29.42 9.88 17.33
CA SER A 838 30.21 10.14 16.12
C SER A 838 29.29 10.62 14.99
N GLY A 839 29.07 11.92 14.87
CA GLY A 839 28.48 12.47 13.64
C GLY A 839 29.44 12.39 12.44
N PRO A 840 28.96 12.51 11.19
CA PRO A 840 27.57 12.43 10.71
C PRO A 840 27.18 11.04 10.16
N TYR A 841 25.90 10.67 10.29
CA TYR A 841 25.33 9.43 9.74
C TYR A 841 24.49 9.70 8.48
N GLN A 842 24.48 8.76 7.51
CA GLN A 842 23.69 8.91 6.28
C GLN A 842 22.19 8.78 6.55
N THR A 843 21.42 9.84 6.24
CA THR A 843 19.94 9.91 6.36
C THR A 843 19.20 9.48 5.09
N ARG A 844 19.91 9.07 4.03
CA ARG A 844 19.31 8.69 2.73
C ARG A 844 18.45 7.44 2.87
N GLY A 845 17.14 7.57 2.68
CA GLY A 845 16.20 6.46 2.50
C GLY A 845 15.12 6.28 3.57
N VAL A 846 15.13 7.08 4.64
CA VAL A 846 14.07 7.01 5.67
C VAL A 846 12.92 7.96 5.30
N ARG A 847 11.84 7.43 4.71
CA ARG A 847 10.61 8.21 4.41
C ARG A 847 9.68 8.14 5.62
N PHE A 848 9.33 9.28 6.22
CA PHE A 848 8.29 9.37 7.24
C PHE A 848 6.97 9.79 6.60
N SER A 849 5.90 9.08 6.95
CA SER A 849 4.52 9.48 6.66
C SER A 849 3.95 10.22 7.86
N ILE A 850 3.33 11.38 7.61
CA ILE A 850 2.71 12.23 8.62
C ILE A 850 1.28 11.75 8.85
N ILE A 851 0.97 11.27 10.06
CA ILE A 851 -0.38 10.88 10.44
C ILE A 851 -0.62 11.25 11.90
N SER A 852 -1.72 11.95 12.14
CA SER A 852 -2.27 12.27 13.46
C SER A 852 -3.76 11.98 13.44
N ALA A 853 -4.22 10.97 14.17
CA ALA A 853 -5.65 10.71 14.38
C ALA A 853 -5.91 10.46 15.87
N ILE A 854 -6.88 11.18 16.45
CA ILE A 854 -7.28 10.97 17.86
C ILE A 854 -8.48 10.04 17.92
N PHE A 855 -8.38 8.93 18.64
CA PHE A 855 -9.52 8.09 18.98
C PHE A 855 -9.83 8.25 20.48
N GLY A 856 -10.64 9.26 20.83
CA GLY A 856 -11.21 9.31 22.18
C GLY A 856 -12.18 8.14 22.34
N VAL A 857 -12.16 7.44 23.47
CA VAL A 857 -13.18 6.43 23.78
C VAL A 857 -14.12 7.05 24.81
N LEU A 858 -15.18 7.70 24.34
CA LEU A 858 -16.34 7.98 25.19
C LEU A 858 -17.38 6.91 24.84
N GLU A 859 -17.79 6.10 25.82
CA GLU A 859 -18.96 5.25 25.64
C GLU A 859 -20.14 6.16 25.27
N LYS A 860 -20.75 5.88 24.11
CA LYS A 860 -21.89 6.65 23.57
C LYS A 860 -23.11 6.70 24.49
N ASN A 861 -23.10 5.94 25.59
CA ASN A 861 -24.16 5.86 26.59
C ASN A 861 -23.87 6.69 27.86
N GLU A 862 -22.73 7.38 27.97
CA GLU A 862 -22.39 8.25 29.11
C GLU A 862 -22.27 9.75 28.74
N LEU A 863 -22.63 10.14 27.52
CA LEU A 863 -22.96 11.51 27.10
C LEU A 863 -24.48 11.65 26.95
#